data_AF-A0A962NCE3-F1
#
_entry.id   AF-A0A962NCE3-F1
#
_cell.length_a   1.000
_cell.length_b   1.000
_cell.length_c   1.000
_cell.angle_alpha   90.00
_cell.angle_beta   90.00
_cell.angle_gamma   90.00
#
_symmetry.space_group_name_H-M   'P 1'
#
loop_
_entity.id
_entity.type
_entity.pdbx_description
1 polymer ?
#
loop_
_entity_poly.entity_id
_entity_poly.type
_entity_poly.pdbx_seq_one_letter_code
_entity_poly.pdbx_strand_id
1 'polypeptide(L)'
;MISRHRSARDVERKRLVAYVRTQLTGKGLSFGLGEQVLYGTSPLERFFTALLFPIHESEEETDEDNGEWEQGDYDVSPGLATEMQGQPSIAMPAGRKRRYMPPSSVGISFFLTGENPVLRVFYHAVRYRQLKKRDESSGQFLASAWERIHFMDSGHEVVFEPHGLAKYSVLRDGNNDGCARIEAVWRPYQNGYLVTLTLSNQQRLEPDLQGPDYTRQRNETTLFEVELRCIIEAGVIGQYPSRNKALLSEEEKRIELRYKDVPIYAVGHGAAADWGENVEGRMEVRVDFIPELEVPQVTADTAAGNETVLQFAFLQKEDNPELIRSLQQFVDGYAVWVGEQCERAAGEAPEDREIALGMVQDQQRALERMQTGIALLEQDIKCRRAFAVMNQAMLMQWQVADNNKGSPKPAQVYQWRPFQLAFILMALESTARENSSERDTLDLIWFPTGGGKTEAYLGLMAFAFVLRRLLYPGSGAGTAAIMRYTLRLLTTQQFLRANRVMMALELIRRDAASFSSGLGDSPFSSGIWVGNATSPNHFEEARGLVERGMFSKLVLQACPWCDTPFKAENYVAGEHDFYFCCTHPECDFGRHPAPYNRLPCNVVDEALYKDPPTLLISTVDKFARFAWEARASVFLGG
;
A
#
# COMPACT_ATOMS: atom_id res chain seq x y z
N MET A 1 6.79 -29.66 -15.18
CA MET A 1 7.06 -29.26 -13.78
C MET A 1 6.41 -27.93 -13.38
N ILE A 2 6.33 -26.92 -14.26
CA ILE A 2 5.75 -25.59 -13.98
C ILE A 2 4.25 -25.63 -13.63
N SER A 3 3.45 -26.49 -14.29
CA SER A 3 2.00 -26.62 -14.02
C SER A 3 1.70 -27.22 -12.63
N ARG A 4 2.48 -28.20 -12.15
CA ARG A 4 2.32 -28.76 -10.80
C ARG A 4 2.67 -27.75 -9.71
N HIS A 5 3.72 -26.94 -9.90
CA HIS A 5 4.11 -25.89 -8.95
C HIS A 5 3.13 -24.71 -8.87
N ARG A 6 2.45 -24.35 -9.98
CA ARG A 6 1.34 -23.38 -9.93
C ARG A 6 0.18 -23.92 -9.09
N SER A 7 -0.26 -25.15 -9.33
CA SER A 7 -1.39 -25.75 -8.57
C SER A 7 -1.14 -25.83 -7.06
N ALA A 8 0.09 -26.10 -6.63
CA ALA A 8 0.45 -26.15 -5.21
C ALA A 8 0.43 -24.75 -4.55
N ARG A 9 0.94 -23.72 -5.25
CA ARG A 9 0.91 -22.33 -4.76
C ARG A 9 -0.52 -21.79 -4.68
N ASP A 10 -1.38 -22.17 -5.61
CA ASP A 10 -2.79 -21.76 -5.62
C ASP A 10 -3.56 -22.39 -4.44
N VAL A 11 -3.26 -23.64 -4.09
CA VAL A 11 -3.83 -24.30 -2.90
C VAL A 11 -3.40 -23.59 -1.62
N GLU A 12 -2.11 -23.28 -1.46
CA GLU A 12 -1.62 -22.57 -0.27
C GLU A 12 -2.18 -21.14 -0.17
N ARG A 13 -2.33 -20.44 -1.30
CA ARG A 13 -2.98 -19.12 -1.33
C ARG A 13 -4.44 -19.23 -0.86
N LYS A 14 -5.22 -20.16 -1.41
CA LYS A 14 -6.61 -20.38 -1.00
C LYS A 14 -6.73 -20.72 0.48
N ARG A 15 -5.81 -21.52 1.02
CA ARG A 15 -5.74 -21.82 2.46
C ARG A 15 -5.47 -20.57 3.29
N LEU A 16 -4.53 -19.72 2.88
CA LEU A 16 -4.24 -18.48 3.58
C LEU A 16 -5.44 -17.53 3.57
N VAL A 17 -6.08 -17.35 2.42
CA VAL A 17 -7.27 -16.49 2.28
C VAL A 17 -8.42 -17.02 3.14
N ALA A 18 -8.69 -18.33 3.08
CA ALA A 18 -9.69 -18.96 3.95
C ALA A 18 -9.35 -18.78 5.43
N TYR A 19 -8.09 -18.97 5.82
CA TYR A 19 -7.64 -18.75 7.19
C TYR A 19 -7.88 -17.30 7.62
N VAL A 20 -7.44 -16.30 6.84
CA VAL A 20 -7.64 -14.88 7.14
C VAL A 20 -9.14 -14.56 7.26
N ARG A 21 -9.96 -15.05 6.33
CA ARG A 21 -11.41 -14.87 6.36
C ARG A 21 -12.02 -15.42 7.65
N THR A 22 -11.67 -16.65 8.02
CA THR A 22 -12.08 -17.28 9.28
C THR A 22 -11.58 -16.52 10.51
N GLN A 23 -10.34 -16.05 10.52
CA GLN A 23 -9.79 -15.30 11.65
C GLN A 23 -10.46 -13.94 11.82
N LEU A 24 -10.82 -13.24 10.76
CA LEU A 24 -11.37 -11.89 10.83
C LEU A 24 -12.88 -11.86 11.07
N THR A 25 -13.61 -12.85 10.54
CA THR A 25 -15.09 -12.91 10.62
C THR A 25 -15.62 -13.84 11.71
N GLY A 26 -14.82 -14.80 12.16
CA GLY A 26 -15.25 -15.88 13.06
C GLY A 26 -15.86 -17.09 12.37
N LYS A 27 -16.25 -16.97 11.10
CA LYS A 27 -16.92 -18.03 10.34
C LYS A 27 -16.04 -19.27 10.20
N GLY A 28 -16.58 -20.41 10.64
CA GLY A 28 -15.90 -21.71 10.57
C GLY A 28 -14.84 -21.93 11.66
N LEU A 29 -14.69 -21.01 12.63
CA LEU A 29 -13.89 -21.29 13.82
C LEU A 29 -14.56 -22.38 14.66
N SER A 30 -13.79 -23.43 14.94
CA SER A 30 -14.03 -24.37 16.03
C SER A 30 -13.01 -24.10 17.14
N PHE A 31 -13.44 -23.86 18.38
CA PHE A 31 -12.55 -23.50 19.48
C PHE A 31 -11.85 -24.73 20.13
N GLY A 32 -11.60 -25.79 19.36
CA GLY A 32 -11.26 -27.13 19.87
C GLY A 32 -12.51 -28.01 20.03
N LEU A 33 -12.31 -29.32 20.27
CA LEU A 33 -13.30 -30.41 20.45
C LEU A 33 -14.78 -29.99 20.66
N GLY A 34 -15.45 -29.52 19.61
CA GLY A 34 -16.87 -29.13 19.67
C GLY A 34 -17.20 -27.90 20.55
N GLU A 35 -16.22 -27.17 21.06
CA GLU A 35 -16.45 -26.02 21.93
C GLU A 35 -16.92 -24.79 21.14
N GLN A 36 -18.05 -24.22 21.55
CA GLN A 36 -18.62 -22.97 21.02
C GLN A 36 -18.22 -21.75 21.86
N VAL A 37 -17.18 -21.85 22.69
CA VAL A 37 -16.83 -20.82 23.68
C VAL A 37 -15.52 -20.11 23.30
N LEU A 38 -15.59 -18.79 23.24
CA LEU A 38 -14.44 -17.90 23.10
C LEU A 38 -13.91 -17.53 24.49
N TYR A 39 -12.61 -17.71 24.71
CA TYR A 39 -11.94 -17.42 25.98
C TYR A 39 -10.93 -16.27 25.84
N GLY A 40 -10.77 -15.48 26.91
CA GLY A 40 -9.67 -14.52 27.06
C GLY A 40 -9.89 -13.13 26.43
N THR A 41 -10.85 -12.98 25.51
CA THR A 41 -11.16 -11.71 24.84
C THR A 41 -12.65 -11.62 24.50
N SER A 42 -13.18 -10.41 24.38
CA SER A 42 -14.56 -10.22 23.95
C SER A 42 -14.72 -10.43 22.43
N PRO A 43 -15.90 -10.86 21.95
CA PRO A 43 -16.16 -11.04 20.52
C PRO A 43 -15.83 -9.82 19.66
N LEU A 44 -16.15 -8.61 20.13
CA LEU A 44 -15.86 -7.35 19.43
C LEU A 44 -14.38 -6.98 19.39
N GLU A 45 -13.56 -7.50 20.30
CA GLU A 45 -12.10 -7.37 20.23
C GLU A 45 -11.48 -8.45 19.34
N ARG A 46 -12.16 -9.60 19.22
CA ARG A 46 -11.68 -10.77 18.48
C ARG A 46 -11.93 -10.68 16.98
N PHE A 47 -13.08 -10.15 16.57
CA PHE A 47 -13.55 -10.09 15.19
C PHE A 47 -13.65 -8.65 14.71
N PHE A 48 -13.32 -8.44 13.44
CA PHE A 48 -13.15 -7.08 12.89
C PHE A 48 -14.16 -6.73 11.80
N THR A 49 -14.84 -7.73 11.21
CA THR A 49 -15.77 -7.53 10.09
C THR A 49 -16.88 -8.59 10.09
N ALA A 50 -17.85 -8.46 9.19
CA ALA A 50 -19.10 -9.24 9.19
C ALA A 50 -19.92 -9.06 10.48
N LEU A 51 -20.01 -7.81 10.95
CA LEU A 51 -20.67 -7.40 12.18
C LEU A 51 -21.81 -6.42 11.88
N LEU A 52 -22.98 -6.60 12.53
CA LEU A 52 -24.04 -5.59 12.55
C LEU A 52 -24.33 -5.19 14.00
N PHE A 53 -23.99 -3.94 14.34
CA PHE A 53 -24.11 -3.43 15.69
C PHE A 53 -25.56 -3.10 16.05
N PRO A 54 -25.95 -3.16 17.34
CA PRO A 54 -27.24 -2.68 17.80
C PRO A 54 -27.40 -1.17 17.53
N ILE A 55 -28.65 -0.72 17.44
CA ILE A 55 -29.00 0.69 17.24
C ILE A 55 -28.71 1.45 18.54
N HIS A 56 -28.02 2.57 18.43
CA HIS A 56 -27.73 3.50 19.53
C HIS A 56 -28.52 4.80 19.30
N GLU A 57 -29.35 5.20 20.26
CA GLU A 57 -29.99 6.52 20.26
C GLU A 57 -28.99 7.56 20.77
N SER A 58 -28.17 8.11 19.88
CA SER A 58 -27.50 9.38 20.13
C SER A 58 -27.90 10.33 19.01
N GLU A 59 -28.63 11.38 19.39
CA GLU A 59 -29.12 12.54 18.62
C GLU A 59 -28.82 12.52 17.11
N GLU A 60 -29.89 12.37 16.32
CA GLU A 60 -29.95 12.70 14.91
C GLU A 60 -29.67 14.21 14.71
N GLU A 61 -28.41 14.64 14.73
CA GLU A 61 -27.99 15.84 14.00
C GLU A 61 -27.62 15.39 12.58
N THR A 62 -28.57 15.55 11.65
CA THR A 62 -28.30 15.54 10.21
C THR A 62 -27.33 16.68 9.90
N ASP A 63 -26.05 16.35 9.70
CA ASP A 63 -25.05 17.32 9.25
C ASP A 63 -24.66 17.05 7.80
N GLU A 64 -24.74 18.13 7.03
CA GLU A 64 -24.42 18.25 5.62
C GLU A 64 -23.00 17.78 5.30
N ASP A 65 -22.91 17.22 4.10
CA ASP A 65 -21.71 16.73 3.43
C ASP A 65 -20.56 17.76 3.50
N ASN A 66 -19.53 17.43 4.28
CA ASN A 66 -18.21 18.02 4.18
C ASN A 66 -17.19 16.91 4.47
N GLY A 67 -16.59 16.44 3.38
CA GLY A 67 -15.63 15.36 3.34
C GLY A 67 -14.27 15.79 3.88
N GLU A 68 -13.92 15.27 5.06
CA GLU A 68 -12.54 15.11 5.49
C GLU A 68 -12.44 13.76 6.22
N TRP A 69 -11.59 12.89 5.69
CA TRP A 69 -11.30 11.56 6.21
C TRP A 69 -10.08 11.63 7.12
N GLU A 70 -10.24 11.50 8.44
CA GLU A 70 -9.11 11.25 9.34
C GLU A 70 -9.02 9.77 9.74
N GLN A 71 -7.77 9.30 9.73
CA GLN A 71 -7.33 7.94 10.06
C GLN A 71 -7.63 7.60 11.52
N GLY A 72 -8.33 6.49 11.73
CA GLY A 72 -8.62 5.97 13.07
C GLY A 72 -7.35 5.54 13.81
N ASP A 73 -7.09 6.19 14.94
CA ASP A 73 -6.23 5.72 16.01
C ASP A 73 -6.80 4.41 16.60
N TYR A 74 -6.15 3.29 16.27
CA TYR A 74 -6.21 2.08 17.08
C TYR A 74 -5.15 2.22 18.18
N ASP A 75 -5.47 2.98 19.23
CA ASP A 75 -4.59 3.09 20.39
C ASP A 75 -4.82 1.89 21.31
N VAL A 76 -3.97 0.87 21.15
CA VAL A 76 -3.75 -0.18 22.14
C VAL A 76 -2.90 0.44 23.23
N SER A 77 -3.51 0.76 24.37
CA SER A 77 -2.81 1.27 25.56
C SER A 77 -1.54 0.47 25.89
N PRO A 78 -0.44 1.16 26.22
CA PRO A 78 0.42 0.69 27.30
C PRO A 78 0.45 1.76 28.41
N GLY A 79 0.14 1.33 29.62
CA GLY A 79 0.26 2.16 30.81
C GLY A 79 1.70 2.57 31.13
N LEU A 80 1.75 3.55 32.03
CA LEU A 80 2.92 4.16 32.70
C LEU A 80 3.67 5.25 31.93
N ALA A 81 3.30 6.51 32.24
CA ALA A 81 4.28 7.56 32.50
C ALA A 81 3.72 8.60 33.47
N THR A 82 4.37 8.62 34.62
CA THR A 82 4.49 9.57 35.72
C THR A 82 4.22 11.05 35.42
N GLU A 83 3.66 11.70 36.44
CA GLU A 83 3.41 13.13 36.59
C GLU A 83 4.62 14.02 36.29
N MET A 84 4.42 15.05 35.45
CA MET A 84 5.16 16.31 35.54
C MET A 84 4.22 17.49 35.30
N GLN A 85 4.16 18.38 36.29
CA GLN A 85 3.36 19.59 36.34
C GLN A 85 4.03 20.73 35.55
N GLY A 86 3.23 21.50 34.79
CA GLY A 86 3.70 22.74 34.15
C GLY A 86 2.67 23.41 33.22
N GLN A 87 1.75 24.17 33.83
CA GLN A 87 0.85 25.26 33.36
C GLN A 87 0.22 25.31 31.93
N PRO A 88 -1.05 25.78 31.81
CA PRO A 88 -1.88 25.57 30.64
C PRO A 88 -1.76 26.71 29.60
N SER A 89 -1.59 26.35 28.33
CA SER A 89 -2.00 27.23 27.22
C SER A 89 -3.44 26.88 26.85
N ILE A 90 -4.31 27.90 26.84
CA ILE A 90 -5.72 27.77 26.50
C ILE A 90 -5.82 27.60 24.98
N ALA A 91 -5.79 26.35 24.52
CA ALA A 91 -6.26 26.00 23.19
C ALA A 91 -7.78 25.81 23.26
N MET A 92 -8.51 26.57 22.45
CA MET A 92 -9.96 26.40 22.28
C MET A 92 -10.26 24.95 21.86
N PRO A 93 -11.28 24.28 22.42
CA PRO A 93 -11.61 22.93 22.03
C PRO A 93 -12.06 22.93 20.56
N ALA A 94 -11.29 22.25 19.73
CA ALA A 94 -11.68 21.89 18.37
C ALA A 94 -13.04 21.18 18.39
N GLY A 95 -13.85 21.44 17.35
CA GLY A 95 -15.25 21.04 17.24
C GLY A 95 -15.53 19.56 17.53
N ARG A 96 -16.79 19.29 17.90
CA ARG A 96 -17.35 17.96 18.21
C ARG A 96 -16.71 16.86 17.37
N LYS A 97 -15.97 15.95 18.01
CA LYS A 97 -15.42 14.73 17.40
C LYS A 97 -16.56 13.97 16.72
N ARG A 98 -16.51 13.80 15.40
CA ARG A 98 -17.39 12.85 14.67
C ARG A 98 -17.19 11.47 15.30
N ARG A 99 -18.19 11.00 16.05
CA ARG A 99 -18.15 9.69 16.69
C ARG A 99 -18.38 8.66 15.60
N TYR A 100 -17.39 7.80 15.34
CA TYR A 100 -17.57 6.65 14.44
C TYR A 100 -18.84 5.89 14.85
N MET A 101 -19.85 5.91 13.97
CA MET A 101 -21.11 5.21 14.21
C MET A 101 -21.00 3.84 13.56
N PRO A 102 -20.93 2.76 14.36
CA PRO A 102 -20.74 1.44 13.80
C PRO A 102 -21.98 0.99 13.01
N PRO A 103 -21.83 0.27 11.88
CA PRO A 103 -22.94 -0.05 11.00
C PRO A 103 -23.91 -1.05 11.64
N SER A 104 -25.21 -0.72 11.64
CA SER A 104 -26.30 -1.61 12.08
C SER A 104 -27.01 -2.32 10.93
N SER A 105 -26.61 -2.07 9.68
CA SER A 105 -27.19 -2.72 8.50
C SER A 105 -26.16 -2.94 7.40
N VAL A 106 -26.45 -3.92 6.54
CA VAL A 106 -25.70 -4.19 5.31
C VAL A 106 -26.69 -4.50 4.20
N GLY A 107 -26.34 -4.19 2.96
CA GLY A 107 -27.22 -4.46 1.84
C GLY A 107 -26.50 -4.64 0.51
N ILE A 108 -27.28 -5.06 -0.48
CA ILE A 108 -26.86 -5.22 -1.87
C ILE A 108 -27.95 -4.69 -2.78
N SER A 109 -27.56 -4.01 -3.85
CA SER A 109 -28.46 -3.56 -4.90
C SER A 109 -28.07 -4.15 -6.24
N PHE A 110 -29.05 -4.57 -7.02
CA PHE A 110 -28.84 -5.15 -8.34
C PHE A 110 -30.03 -4.81 -9.26
N PHE A 111 -29.80 -4.89 -10.57
CA PHE A 111 -30.84 -4.65 -11.58
C PHE A 111 -31.38 -5.98 -12.10
N LEU A 112 -32.70 -6.11 -12.16
CA LEU A 112 -33.37 -7.35 -12.50
C LEU A 112 -34.47 -7.11 -13.54
N THR A 113 -34.53 -7.97 -14.56
CA THR A 113 -35.55 -7.94 -15.63
C THR A 113 -36.36 -9.23 -15.63
N GLY A 114 -37.58 -9.18 -16.17
CA GLY A 114 -38.51 -10.32 -16.26
C GLY A 114 -39.92 -9.97 -15.79
N GLU A 115 -40.93 -10.72 -16.24
CA GLU A 115 -42.34 -10.41 -15.95
C GLU A 115 -42.73 -10.66 -14.49
N ASN A 116 -42.19 -11.72 -13.87
CA ASN A 116 -42.46 -12.08 -12.47
C ASN A 116 -41.16 -12.56 -11.79
N PRO A 117 -40.25 -11.64 -11.44
CA PRO A 117 -39.02 -12.02 -10.79
C PRO A 117 -39.26 -12.56 -9.38
N VAL A 118 -38.52 -13.61 -9.02
CA VAL A 118 -38.59 -14.27 -7.70
C VAL A 118 -37.19 -14.35 -7.12
N LEU A 119 -37.05 -13.85 -5.90
CA LEU A 119 -35.78 -13.80 -5.17
C LEU A 119 -35.83 -14.73 -3.97
N ARG A 120 -34.85 -15.61 -3.82
CA ARG A 120 -34.63 -16.40 -2.61
C ARG A 120 -33.45 -15.83 -1.85
N VAL A 121 -33.73 -15.24 -0.70
CA VAL A 121 -32.74 -14.52 0.10
C VAL A 121 -32.37 -15.34 1.31
N PHE A 122 -31.13 -15.80 1.33
CA PHE A 122 -30.52 -16.49 2.45
C PHE A 122 -29.86 -15.49 3.39
N TYR A 123 -29.97 -15.76 4.69
CA TYR A 123 -29.35 -14.94 5.73
C TYR A 123 -28.73 -15.81 6.81
N HIS A 124 -27.63 -15.35 7.37
CA HIS A 124 -26.97 -15.99 8.50
C HIS A 124 -26.39 -14.94 9.44
N ALA A 125 -26.43 -15.25 10.73
CA ALA A 125 -25.65 -14.59 11.76
C ALA A 125 -25.64 -15.46 13.02
N VAL A 126 -24.74 -15.11 13.94
CA VAL A 126 -24.67 -15.63 15.30
C VAL A 126 -24.63 -14.49 16.31
N ARG A 127 -24.87 -14.80 17.57
CA ARG A 127 -24.63 -13.89 18.69
C ARG A 127 -23.74 -14.55 19.73
N TYR A 128 -23.17 -13.75 20.62
CA TYR A 128 -22.39 -14.27 21.75
C TYR A 128 -23.07 -13.93 23.07
N ARG A 129 -23.01 -14.82 24.05
CA ARG A 129 -23.50 -14.56 25.41
C ARG A 129 -22.36 -14.73 26.39
N GLN A 130 -22.21 -13.79 27.32
CA GLN A 130 -21.18 -13.92 28.34
C GLN A 130 -21.56 -15.05 29.32
N LEU A 131 -20.64 -15.98 29.53
CA LEU A 131 -20.80 -17.03 30.52
C LEU A 131 -20.36 -16.52 31.90
N LYS A 132 -21.21 -16.71 32.90
CA LYS A 132 -20.84 -16.51 34.31
C LYS A 132 -20.11 -17.75 34.86
N LYS A 133 -19.03 -18.19 34.21
CA LYS A 133 -18.27 -19.37 34.65
C LYS A 133 -17.24 -18.93 35.70
N ARG A 134 -17.07 -19.70 36.77
CA ARG A 134 -16.04 -19.45 37.79
C ARG A 134 -14.81 -20.31 37.49
N ASP A 135 -13.63 -19.76 37.68
CA ASP A 135 -12.39 -20.51 37.71
C ASP A 135 -12.39 -21.44 38.94
N GLU A 136 -12.23 -22.74 38.70
CA GLU A 136 -12.27 -23.78 39.74
C GLU A 136 -11.08 -23.68 40.71
N SER A 137 -9.98 -23.01 40.28
CA SER A 137 -8.77 -22.85 41.09
C SER A 137 -8.74 -21.57 41.93
N SER A 138 -9.31 -20.46 41.43
CA SER A 138 -9.27 -19.15 42.09
C SER A 138 -10.62 -18.68 42.65
N GLY A 139 -11.73 -19.34 42.29
CA GLY A 139 -13.08 -18.95 42.69
C GLY A 139 -13.58 -17.64 42.07
N GLN A 140 -12.76 -16.96 41.26
CA GLN A 140 -13.12 -15.74 40.55
C GLN A 140 -13.90 -16.07 39.26
N PHE A 141 -14.78 -15.17 38.83
CA PHE A 141 -15.46 -15.32 37.54
C PHE A 141 -14.44 -15.21 36.40
N LEU A 142 -14.47 -16.16 35.46
CA LEU A 142 -13.83 -16.05 34.16
C LEU A 142 -14.56 -14.95 33.38
N ALA A 143 -14.19 -13.69 33.61
CA ALA A 143 -14.81 -12.51 32.99
C ALA A 143 -14.75 -12.51 31.45
N SER A 144 -14.01 -13.44 30.85
CA SER A 144 -13.67 -13.47 29.43
C SER A 144 -14.13 -14.75 28.72
N ALA A 145 -15.19 -15.43 29.19
CA ALA A 145 -15.78 -16.57 28.49
C ALA A 145 -17.09 -16.20 27.78
N TRP A 146 -17.18 -16.43 26.48
CA TRP A 146 -18.30 -16.05 25.62
C TRP A 146 -18.79 -17.23 24.80
N GLU A 147 -20.03 -17.66 24.99
CA GLU A 147 -20.66 -18.74 24.24
C GLU A 147 -21.28 -18.21 22.94
N ARG A 148 -20.91 -18.82 21.80
CA ARG A 148 -21.55 -18.59 20.50
C ARG A 148 -22.94 -19.23 20.49
N ILE A 149 -23.93 -18.49 20.03
CA ILE A 149 -25.33 -18.91 19.97
C ILE A 149 -25.83 -18.73 18.54
N HIS A 150 -26.41 -19.79 18.00
CA HIS A 150 -27.08 -19.79 16.72
C HIS A 150 -28.57 -19.42 16.88
N PHE A 151 -29.10 -18.60 15.98
CA PHE A 151 -30.54 -18.32 15.90
C PHE A 151 -31.27 -19.51 15.28
N MET A 152 -32.56 -19.69 15.62
CA MET A 152 -33.35 -20.86 15.20
C MET A 152 -33.55 -20.93 13.68
N ASP A 153 -33.66 -19.77 13.04
CA ASP A 153 -33.85 -19.59 11.60
C ASP A 153 -32.56 -19.08 10.91
N SER A 154 -31.41 -19.17 11.58
CA SER A 154 -30.13 -18.82 10.97
C SER A 154 -29.82 -19.81 9.84
N GLY A 155 -29.54 -19.30 8.64
CA GLY A 155 -29.33 -20.12 7.44
C GLY A 155 -30.62 -20.52 6.72
N HIS A 156 -31.77 -19.97 7.11
CA HIS A 156 -33.01 -20.11 6.34
C HIS A 156 -33.05 -19.12 5.17
N GLU A 157 -34.10 -19.26 4.36
CA GLU A 157 -34.37 -18.39 3.22
C GLU A 157 -35.74 -17.74 3.35
N VAL A 158 -35.85 -16.51 2.86
CA VAL A 158 -37.12 -15.82 2.62
C VAL A 158 -37.28 -15.53 1.13
N VAL A 159 -38.53 -15.48 0.67
CA VAL A 159 -38.86 -15.24 -0.73
C VAL A 159 -39.36 -13.81 -0.89
N PHE A 160 -38.83 -13.08 -1.88
CA PHE A 160 -39.36 -11.76 -2.26
C PHE A 160 -39.83 -11.75 -3.71
N GLU A 161 -40.94 -11.05 -3.92
CA GLU A 161 -41.57 -10.77 -5.21
C GLU A 161 -41.95 -9.27 -5.24
N PRO A 162 -42.03 -8.60 -6.41
CA PRO A 162 -42.29 -7.16 -6.50
C PRO A 162 -43.55 -6.65 -5.77
N HIS A 163 -44.56 -7.51 -5.64
CA HIS A 163 -45.84 -7.20 -4.98
C HIS A 163 -46.07 -8.06 -3.73
N GLY A 164 -45.04 -8.78 -3.27
CA GLY A 164 -45.08 -9.62 -2.08
C GLY A 164 -44.83 -8.84 -0.78
N LEU A 165 -44.53 -9.58 0.29
CA LEU A 165 -44.16 -8.99 1.57
C LEU A 165 -42.79 -8.30 1.44
N ALA A 166 -42.72 -7.00 1.74
CA ALA A 166 -41.48 -6.23 1.60
C ALA A 166 -40.47 -6.45 2.74
N LYS A 167 -40.90 -7.01 3.88
CA LYS A 167 -40.08 -7.10 5.10
C LYS A 167 -40.32 -8.41 5.85
N TYR A 168 -39.25 -9.06 6.29
CA TYR A 168 -39.30 -10.24 7.15
C TYR A 168 -38.52 -9.97 8.44
N SER A 169 -39.14 -10.30 9.59
CA SER A 169 -38.45 -10.37 10.88
C SER A 169 -37.78 -11.73 11.01
N VAL A 170 -36.46 -11.72 11.20
CA VAL A 170 -35.56 -12.88 11.11
C VAL A 170 -34.58 -12.92 12.28
N LEU A 171 -33.80 -14.00 12.37
CA LEU A 171 -32.85 -14.24 13.47
C LEU A 171 -33.60 -14.28 14.81
N ARG A 172 -34.54 -15.21 14.90
CA ARG A 172 -35.39 -15.40 16.08
C ARG A 172 -34.62 -16.13 17.17
N ASP A 173 -34.72 -15.61 18.38
CA ASP A 173 -34.42 -16.37 19.58
C ASP A 173 -35.71 -16.94 20.19
N GLY A 174 -35.58 -17.81 21.20
CA GLY A 174 -36.71 -18.57 21.77
C GLY A 174 -37.91 -17.75 22.26
N ASN A 175 -37.85 -16.41 22.24
CA ASN A 175 -38.95 -15.49 22.56
C ASN A 175 -39.78 -15.04 21.34
N ASN A 176 -39.51 -15.57 20.15
CA ASN A 176 -40.29 -15.41 18.90
C ASN A 176 -40.28 -14.02 18.23
N ASP A 177 -39.66 -13.00 18.84
CA ASP A 177 -39.34 -11.73 18.20
C ASP A 177 -38.00 -11.85 17.44
N GLY A 178 -37.99 -11.57 16.13
CA GLY A 178 -36.76 -11.58 15.35
C GLY A 178 -35.84 -10.41 15.72
N CYS A 179 -34.57 -10.71 15.98
CA CYS A 179 -33.57 -9.71 16.36
C CYS A 179 -33.09 -8.87 15.18
N ALA A 180 -33.40 -9.28 13.95
CA ALA A 180 -33.05 -8.57 12.73
C ALA A 180 -34.21 -8.51 11.75
N ARG A 181 -34.06 -7.67 10.74
CA ARG A 181 -35.03 -7.49 9.66
C ARG A 181 -34.34 -7.53 8.31
N ILE A 182 -34.90 -8.32 7.40
CA ILE A 182 -34.57 -8.29 5.98
C ILE A 182 -35.65 -7.49 5.26
N GLU A 183 -35.22 -6.56 4.43
CA GLU A 183 -36.10 -5.71 3.62
C GLU A 183 -35.69 -5.77 2.15
N ALA A 184 -36.68 -5.86 1.27
CA ALA A 184 -36.50 -5.74 -0.17
C ALA A 184 -37.24 -4.50 -0.69
N VAL A 185 -36.49 -3.55 -1.25
CA VAL A 185 -37.04 -2.34 -1.88
C VAL A 185 -36.96 -2.50 -3.38
N TRP A 186 -38.11 -2.46 -4.04
CA TRP A 186 -38.24 -2.59 -5.50
C TRP A 186 -38.53 -1.22 -6.11
N ARG A 187 -37.69 -0.77 -7.05
CA ARG A 187 -37.86 0.51 -7.76
C ARG A 187 -37.95 0.23 -9.26
N PRO A 188 -39.07 0.54 -9.93
CA PRO A 188 -39.18 0.39 -11.38
C PRO A 188 -38.08 1.18 -12.10
N TYR A 189 -37.39 0.52 -13.04
CA TYR A 189 -36.34 1.14 -13.84
C TYR A 189 -36.30 0.48 -15.23
N GLN A 190 -36.47 1.28 -16.29
CA GLN A 190 -36.55 0.79 -17.67
C GLN A 190 -37.56 -0.37 -17.81
N ASN A 191 -37.10 -1.55 -18.25
CA ASN A 191 -37.89 -2.77 -18.45
C ASN A 191 -37.82 -3.74 -17.26
N GLY A 192 -37.41 -3.28 -16.07
CA GLY A 192 -37.22 -4.11 -14.89
C GLY A 192 -37.28 -3.33 -13.59
N TYR A 193 -36.56 -3.83 -12.58
CA TYR A 193 -36.52 -3.29 -11.23
C TYR A 193 -35.08 -3.14 -10.73
N LEU A 194 -34.79 -2.01 -10.11
CA LEU A 194 -33.67 -1.89 -9.17
C LEU A 194 -34.14 -2.42 -7.82
N VAL A 195 -33.49 -3.49 -7.38
CA VAL A 195 -33.81 -4.16 -6.11
C VAL A 195 -32.71 -3.86 -5.13
N THR A 196 -33.07 -3.39 -3.94
CA THR A 196 -32.15 -3.28 -2.80
C THR A 196 -32.59 -4.25 -1.71
N LEU A 197 -31.72 -5.20 -1.36
CA LEU A 197 -31.88 -6.08 -0.21
C LEU A 197 -31.05 -5.54 0.96
N THR A 198 -31.64 -5.48 2.14
CA THR A 198 -30.97 -4.98 3.35
C THR A 198 -31.24 -5.92 4.52
N LEU A 199 -30.19 -6.32 5.23
CA LEU A 199 -30.25 -6.97 6.53
C LEU A 199 -29.86 -5.97 7.60
N SER A 200 -30.71 -5.78 8.61
CA SER A 200 -30.54 -4.77 9.65
C SER A 200 -30.74 -5.36 11.04
N ASN A 201 -29.84 -5.05 11.97
CA ASN A 201 -30.01 -5.37 13.39
C ASN A 201 -31.09 -4.44 13.98
N GLN A 202 -32.09 -5.02 14.63
CA GLN A 202 -33.23 -4.28 15.22
C GLN A 202 -33.09 -4.11 16.74
N GLN A 203 -32.07 -4.71 17.35
CA GLN A 203 -31.81 -4.59 18.78
C GLN A 203 -31.31 -3.18 19.11
N ARG A 204 -31.71 -2.65 20.26
CA ARG A 204 -31.29 -1.33 20.76
C ARG A 204 -30.41 -1.49 21.99
N LEU A 205 -29.42 -0.62 22.11
CA LEU A 205 -28.69 -0.46 23.35
C LEU A 205 -29.53 0.33 24.35
N GLU A 206 -29.42 -0.04 25.61
CA GLU A 206 -30.00 0.75 26.70
C GLU A 206 -29.21 2.07 26.83
N PRO A 207 -29.89 3.23 26.78
CA PRO A 207 -29.23 4.54 26.67
C PRO A 207 -28.39 4.91 27.90
N ASP A 208 -28.73 4.38 29.08
CA ASP A 208 -28.09 4.74 30.34
C ASP A 208 -26.94 3.81 30.76
N LEU A 209 -26.62 2.78 29.95
CA LEU A 209 -25.54 1.85 30.30
C LEU A 209 -24.18 2.50 30.18
N GLN A 210 -23.32 2.24 31.17
CA GLN A 210 -21.92 2.69 31.17
C GLN A 210 -20.96 1.55 31.53
N GLY A 211 -19.69 1.74 31.18
CA GLY A 211 -18.60 0.87 31.62
C GLY A 211 -18.79 -0.60 31.20
N PRO A 212 -18.55 -1.57 32.10
CA PRO A 212 -18.60 -3.00 31.77
C PRO A 212 -19.95 -3.48 31.24
N ASP A 213 -21.06 -2.95 31.74
CA ASP A 213 -22.40 -3.38 31.33
C ASP A 213 -22.74 -2.90 29.91
N TYR A 214 -22.32 -1.69 29.54
CA TYR A 214 -22.40 -1.20 28.17
C TYR A 214 -21.59 -2.09 27.21
N THR A 215 -20.33 -2.38 27.55
CA THR A 215 -19.47 -3.26 26.75
C THR A 215 -20.07 -4.65 26.61
N ARG A 216 -20.65 -5.17 27.69
CA ARG A 216 -21.31 -6.48 27.69
C ARG A 216 -22.53 -6.50 26.79
N GLN A 217 -23.49 -5.59 26.98
CA GLN A 217 -24.71 -5.56 26.17
C GLN A 217 -24.39 -5.35 24.70
N ARG A 218 -23.42 -4.48 24.39
CA ARG A 218 -22.95 -4.25 23.01
C ARG A 218 -22.40 -5.52 22.37
N ASN A 219 -21.63 -6.33 23.10
CA ASN A 219 -21.18 -7.64 22.59
C ASN A 219 -22.35 -8.63 22.45
N GLU A 220 -23.30 -8.67 23.40
CA GLU A 220 -24.41 -9.63 23.39
C GLU A 220 -25.47 -9.35 22.31
N THR A 221 -25.62 -8.08 21.91
CA THR A 221 -26.63 -7.62 20.94
C THR A 221 -26.06 -7.33 19.55
N THR A 222 -24.73 -7.39 19.37
CA THR A 222 -24.12 -7.36 18.03
C THR A 222 -24.35 -8.69 17.32
N LEU A 223 -24.69 -8.64 16.04
CA LEU A 223 -24.76 -9.80 15.16
C LEU A 223 -23.37 -10.04 14.54
N PHE A 224 -22.87 -11.26 14.64
CA PHE A 224 -21.58 -11.71 14.12
C PHE A 224 -21.76 -12.72 12.99
N GLU A 225 -20.70 -13.02 12.25
CA GLU A 225 -20.72 -13.99 11.13
C GLU A 225 -21.84 -13.65 10.12
N VAL A 226 -22.08 -12.36 9.88
CA VAL A 226 -23.22 -11.90 9.08
C VAL A 226 -23.05 -12.31 7.62
N GLU A 227 -24.09 -12.93 7.05
CA GLU A 227 -24.18 -13.26 5.64
C GLU A 227 -25.54 -12.86 5.08
N LEU A 228 -25.50 -12.35 3.86
CA LEU A 228 -26.69 -12.04 3.06
C LEU A 228 -26.37 -12.39 1.60
N ARG A 229 -27.15 -13.32 1.04
CA ARG A 229 -27.04 -13.69 -0.37
C ARG A 229 -28.43 -13.91 -0.96
N CYS A 230 -28.55 -13.64 -2.24
CA CYS A 230 -29.79 -13.73 -2.98
C CYS A 230 -29.58 -14.57 -4.23
N ILE A 231 -30.35 -15.64 -4.33
CA ILE A 231 -30.45 -16.50 -5.50
C ILE A 231 -31.60 -15.98 -6.35
N ILE A 232 -31.32 -15.73 -7.63
CA ILE A 232 -32.34 -15.33 -8.60
C ILE A 232 -33.06 -16.59 -9.08
N GLU A 233 -34.26 -16.86 -8.57
CA GLU A 233 -35.06 -18.04 -8.93
C GLU A 233 -35.81 -17.81 -10.24
N ALA A 234 -36.33 -16.60 -10.44
CA ALA A 234 -36.93 -16.16 -11.69
C ALA A 234 -36.51 -14.70 -12.01
N GLY A 235 -36.32 -14.41 -13.30
CA GLY A 235 -35.78 -13.14 -13.79
C GLY A 235 -34.32 -13.25 -14.23
N VAL A 236 -33.80 -12.18 -14.84
CA VAL A 236 -32.43 -12.09 -15.36
C VAL A 236 -31.74 -10.87 -14.78
N ILE A 237 -30.56 -11.09 -14.16
CA ILE A 237 -29.74 -9.98 -13.68
C ILE A 237 -29.20 -9.19 -14.87
N GLY A 238 -29.43 -7.89 -14.86
CA GLY A 238 -28.88 -6.97 -15.85
C GLY A 238 -27.68 -6.20 -15.29
N GLN A 239 -26.97 -5.51 -16.17
CA GLN A 239 -25.94 -4.57 -15.76
C GLN A 239 -26.58 -3.49 -14.86
N TYR A 240 -25.96 -3.25 -13.71
CA TYR A 240 -26.38 -2.20 -12.81
C TYR A 240 -26.21 -0.84 -13.49
N PRO A 241 -27.20 0.06 -13.43
CA PRO A 241 -27.13 1.34 -14.12
C PRO A 241 -25.90 2.13 -13.68
N SER A 242 -25.12 2.59 -14.65
CA SER A 242 -24.07 3.56 -14.41
C SER A 242 -24.69 4.92 -14.07
N ARG A 243 -23.92 5.77 -13.39
CA ARG A 243 -24.31 7.17 -13.20
C ARG A 243 -24.36 7.85 -14.57
N ASN A 244 -25.20 8.88 -14.69
CA ASN A 244 -25.18 9.72 -15.88
C ASN A 244 -23.78 10.33 -16.03
N LYS A 245 -23.08 10.06 -17.15
CA LYS A 245 -21.72 10.54 -17.40
C LYS A 245 -21.57 12.06 -17.29
N ALA A 246 -22.65 12.81 -17.54
CA ALA A 246 -22.65 14.26 -17.37
C ALA A 246 -22.47 14.71 -15.91
N LEU A 247 -22.77 13.84 -14.94
CA LEU A 247 -22.62 14.09 -13.51
C LEU A 247 -21.28 13.57 -12.95
N LEU A 248 -20.48 12.90 -13.79
CA LEU A 248 -19.20 12.34 -13.40
C LEU A 248 -18.10 13.38 -13.58
N SER A 249 -17.13 13.35 -12.67
CA SER A 249 -15.84 14.02 -12.85
C SER A 249 -15.07 13.43 -14.05
N GLU A 250 -14.10 14.18 -14.57
CA GLU A 250 -13.25 13.71 -15.67
C GLU A 250 -12.48 12.42 -15.33
N GLU A 251 -12.10 12.24 -14.06
CA GLU A 251 -11.46 11.01 -13.60
C GLU A 251 -12.43 9.82 -13.62
N GLU A 252 -13.66 10.00 -13.09
CA GLU A 252 -14.69 8.96 -13.09
C GLU A 252 -15.06 8.55 -14.52
N LYS A 253 -15.17 9.51 -15.45
CA LYS A 253 -15.39 9.23 -16.88
C LYS A 253 -14.28 8.36 -17.48
N ARG A 254 -13.01 8.69 -17.20
CA ARG A 254 -11.85 7.90 -17.65
C ARG A 254 -11.85 6.50 -17.04
N ILE A 255 -12.26 6.36 -15.78
CA ILE A 255 -12.38 5.07 -15.10
C ILE A 255 -13.51 4.23 -15.72
N GLU A 256 -14.69 4.80 -15.95
CA GLU A 256 -15.80 4.11 -16.61
C GLU A 256 -15.39 3.60 -18.00
N LEU A 257 -14.71 4.44 -18.80
CA LEU A 257 -14.22 4.02 -20.11
C LEU A 257 -13.18 2.88 -20.02
N ARG A 258 -12.24 2.96 -19.07
CA ARG A 258 -11.20 1.93 -18.88
C ARG A 258 -11.80 0.57 -18.49
N TYR A 259 -12.89 0.57 -17.73
CA TYR A 259 -13.54 -0.64 -17.25
C TYR A 259 -14.87 -0.94 -17.95
N LYS A 260 -15.12 -0.36 -19.14
CA LYS A 260 -16.39 -0.54 -19.87
C LYS A 260 -16.73 -2.00 -20.18
N ASP A 261 -15.71 -2.82 -20.37
CA ASP A 261 -15.84 -4.26 -20.67
C ASP A 261 -15.93 -5.13 -19.41
N VAL A 262 -15.96 -4.51 -18.22
CA VAL A 262 -16.12 -5.17 -16.91
C VAL A 262 -17.49 -4.79 -16.34
N PRO A 263 -18.55 -5.55 -16.67
CA PRO A 263 -19.90 -5.21 -16.24
C PRO A 263 -20.05 -5.35 -14.72
N ILE A 264 -20.67 -4.33 -14.12
CA ILE A 264 -21.07 -4.32 -12.71
C ILE A 264 -22.51 -4.82 -12.64
N TYR A 265 -22.77 -5.91 -11.92
CA TYR A 265 -24.12 -6.46 -11.77
C TYR A 265 -24.77 -6.13 -10.43
N ALA A 266 -23.96 -5.88 -9.40
CA ALA A 266 -24.44 -5.51 -8.08
C ALA A 266 -23.53 -4.47 -7.40
N VAL A 267 -24.11 -3.70 -6.50
CA VAL A 267 -23.44 -2.71 -5.65
C VAL A 267 -23.74 -3.02 -4.20
N GLY A 268 -22.70 -3.08 -3.36
CA GLY A 268 -22.83 -3.32 -1.93
C GLY A 268 -23.02 -2.03 -1.13
N HIS A 269 -23.72 -2.13 0.00
CA HIS A 269 -23.97 -1.04 0.95
C HIS A 269 -23.49 -1.46 2.34
N GLY A 270 -22.49 -0.74 2.88
CA GLY A 270 -21.83 -1.11 4.14
C GLY A 270 -20.82 -2.26 4.03
N ALA A 271 -20.79 -2.97 2.91
CA ALA A 271 -19.83 -4.00 2.54
C ALA A 271 -19.75 -4.12 1.01
N ALA A 272 -18.79 -4.88 0.48
CA ALA A 272 -18.71 -5.12 -0.96
C ALA A 272 -19.84 -6.05 -1.43
N ALA A 273 -20.06 -6.10 -2.74
CA ALA A 273 -20.93 -7.08 -3.38
C ALA A 273 -20.08 -7.99 -4.26
N ASP A 274 -20.49 -9.25 -4.33
CA ASP A 274 -19.94 -10.26 -5.23
C ASP A 274 -21.09 -11.02 -5.89
N TRP A 275 -20.82 -11.60 -7.06
CA TRP A 275 -21.84 -12.23 -7.88
C TRP A 275 -21.26 -13.34 -8.75
N GLY A 276 -22.07 -14.37 -9.00
CA GLY A 276 -21.71 -15.45 -9.90
C GLY A 276 -22.74 -16.56 -9.92
N GLU A 277 -22.50 -17.57 -10.74
CA GLU A 277 -23.31 -18.78 -10.73
C GLU A 277 -22.97 -19.64 -9.50
N ASN A 278 -24.01 -20.12 -8.83
CA ASN A 278 -23.87 -21.09 -7.75
C ASN A 278 -23.65 -22.52 -8.31
N VAL A 279 -23.53 -23.50 -7.43
CA VAL A 279 -23.29 -24.91 -7.81
C VAL A 279 -24.39 -25.54 -8.66
N GLU A 280 -25.56 -24.92 -8.72
CA GLU A 280 -26.71 -25.35 -9.51
C GLU A 280 -26.86 -24.55 -10.81
N GLY A 281 -25.88 -23.68 -11.14
CA GLY A 281 -25.91 -22.80 -12.31
C GLY A 281 -26.88 -21.63 -12.18
N ARG A 282 -27.37 -21.33 -10.98
CA ARG A 282 -28.26 -20.19 -10.73
C ARG A 282 -27.45 -18.96 -10.35
N MET A 283 -27.85 -17.81 -10.88
CA MET A 283 -27.20 -16.55 -10.56
C MET A 283 -27.43 -16.19 -9.09
N GLU A 284 -26.35 -15.90 -8.37
CA GLU A 284 -26.33 -15.48 -6.97
C GLU A 284 -25.63 -14.12 -6.86
N VAL A 285 -26.21 -13.22 -6.08
CA VAL A 285 -25.57 -11.97 -5.61
C VAL A 285 -25.44 -12.01 -4.10
N ARG A 286 -24.29 -11.60 -3.57
CA ARG A 286 -23.98 -11.71 -2.14
C ARG A 286 -23.24 -10.50 -1.61
N VAL A 287 -23.43 -10.23 -0.32
CA VAL A 287 -22.55 -9.36 0.45
C VAL A 287 -21.20 -10.06 0.63
N ASP A 288 -20.11 -9.35 0.39
CA ASP A 288 -18.76 -9.80 0.74
C ASP A 288 -18.06 -8.80 1.66
N PHE A 289 -17.78 -9.24 2.89
CA PHE A 289 -17.06 -8.43 3.88
C PHE A 289 -15.54 -8.47 3.69
N ILE A 290 -15.04 -9.43 2.91
CA ILE A 290 -13.61 -9.59 2.62
C ILE A 290 -13.49 -9.90 1.11
N PRO A 291 -13.68 -8.88 0.24
CA PRO A 291 -13.58 -9.05 -1.20
C PRO A 291 -12.18 -9.54 -1.58
N GLU A 292 -12.13 -10.51 -2.49
CA GLU A 292 -10.89 -11.08 -2.99
C GLU A 292 -10.83 -10.98 -4.52
N LEU A 293 -9.68 -10.56 -5.04
CA LEU A 293 -9.44 -10.51 -6.48
C LEU A 293 -8.02 -10.97 -6.76
N GLU A 294 -7.87 -11.87 -7.73
CA GLU A 294 -6.55 -12.20 -8.26
C GLU A 294 -6.11 -11.12 -9.25
N VAL A 295 -5.07 -10.37 -8.89
CA VAL A 295 -4.44 -9.41 -9.78
C VAL A 295 -3.34 -10.12 -10.58
N PRO A 296 -3.47 -10.22 -11.91
CA PRO A 296 -2.45 -10.86 -12.74
C PRO A 296 -1.13 -10.10 -12.65
N GLN A 297 -0.01 -10.81 -12.75
CA GLN A 297 1.29 -10.16 -12.87
C GLN A 297 1.39 -9.47 -14.23
N VAL A 298 1.80 -8.20 -14.22
CA VAL A 298 2.08 -7.45 -15.45
C VAL A 298 3.35 -8.02 -16.09
N THR A 299 3.26 -8.43 -17.36
CA THR A 299 4.41 -8.91 -18.13
C THR A 299 5.38 -7.75 -18.37
N ALA A 300 6.68 -8.02 -18.27
CA ALA A 300 7.72 -7.06 -18.60
C ALA A 300 8.18 -7.19 -20.07
N ASP A 301 7.48 -7.98 -20.86
CA ASP A 301 7.85 -8.28 -22.24
C ASP A 301 7.40 -7.11 -23.12
N THR A 302 8.36 -6.45 -23.77
CA THR A 302 8.06 -5.52 -24.86
C THR A 302 7.73 -6.28 -26.13
N ALA A 303 6.72 -5.86 -26.87
CA ALA A 303 6.49 -6.34 -28.24
C ALA A 303 7.69 -6.08 -29.18
N ALA A 304 8.58 -5.16 -28.80
CA ALA A 304 9.82 -4.85 -29.52
C ALA A 304 10.92 -5.90 -29.22
N GLY A 305 11.41 -6.56 -30.26
CA GLY A 305 12.35 -7.69 -30.20
C GLY A 305 13.82 -7.36 -29.89
N ASN A 306 14.13 -6.23 -29.25
CA ASN A 306 15.50 -5.89 -28.84
C ASN A 306 15.60 -5.65 -27.33
N GLU A 307 15.69 -6.75 -26.56
CA GLU A 307 15.88 -6.70 -25.10
C GLU A 307 17.25 -6.15 -24.67
N THR A 308 18.22 -6.02 -25.58
CA THR A 308 19.57 -5.58 -25.23
C THR A 308 19.60 -4.15 -24.70
N VAL A 309 18.70 -3.29 -25.19
CA VAL A 309 18.56 -1.90 -24.70
C VAL A 309 18.12 -1.83 -23.23
N LEU A 310 17.53 -2.89 -22.68
CA LEU A 310 17.13 -2.93 -21.28
C LEU A 310 18.28 -3.31 -20.35
N GLN A 311 19.35 -3.93 -20.87
CA GLN A 311 20.44 -4.48 -20.07
C GLN A 311 21.31 -3.36 -19.51
N PHE A 312 21.54 -3.36 -18.18
CA PHE A 312 22.42 -2.36 -17.56
C PHE A 312 23.84 -2.43 -18.14
N ALA A 313 24.30 -3.63 -18.49
CA ALA A 313 25.62 -3.85 -19.09
C ALA A 313 25.79 -3.17 -20.46
N PHE A 314 24.69 -2.98 -21.21
CA PHE A 314 24.66 -2.23 -22.45
C PHE A 314 24.57 -0.72 -22.19
N LEU A 315 23.69 -0.31 -21.27
CA LEU A 315 23.39 1.10 -20.97
C LEU A 315 24.51 1.83 -20.20
N GLN A 316 25.37 1.12 -19.47
CA GLN A 316 26.49 1.72 -18.74
C GLN A 316 27.65 2.21 -19.64
N LYS A 317 27.61 1.91 -20.94
CA LYS A 317 28.68 2.25 -21.89
C LYS A 317 28.40 3.58 -22.56
N GLU A 318 28.94 4.65 -21.98
CA GLU A 318 28.75 6.03 -22.46
C GLU A 318 29.15 6.25 -23.94
N ASP A 319 30.26 5.65 -24.38
CA ASP A 319 30.81 5.80 -25.73
C ASP A 319 30.21 4.84 -26.76
N ASN A 320 29.16 4.09 -26.40
CA ASN A 320 28.55 3.13 -27.31
C ASN A 320 27.77 3.86 -28.42
N PRO A 321 28.20 3.78 -29.70
CA PRO A 321 27.54 4.48 -30.80
C PRO A 321 26.10 3.98 -31.04
N GLU A 322 25.78 2.77 -30.59
CA GLU A 322 24.47 2.15 -30.76
C GLU A 322 23.47 2.51 -29.65
N LEU A 323 23.91 3.22 -28.60
CA LEU A 323 23.07 3.53 -27.43
C LEU A 323 21.83 4.35 -27.80
N ILE A 324 22.03 5.51 -28.42
CA ILE A 324 20.96 6.44 -28.79
C ILE A 324 20.00 5.76 -29.78
N ARG A 325 20.54 5.09 -30.81
CA ARG A 325 19.73 4.36 -31.80
C ARG A 325 18.89 3.27 -31.15
N SER A 326 19.44 2.53 -30.18
CA SER A 326 18.70 1.46 -29.50
C SER A 326 17.61 2.00 -28.58
N LEU A 327 17.86 3.11 -27.88
CA LEU A 327 16.84 3.80 -27.09
C LEU A 327 15.71 4.35 -27.96
N GLN A 328 16.04 4.90 -29.14
CA GLN A 328 15.03 5.36 -30.09
C GLN A 328 14.14 4.20 -30.56
N GLN A 329 14.73 3.07 -30.96
CA GLN A 329 13.98 1.87 -31.36
C GLN A 329 13.07 1.33 -30.25
N PHE A 330 13.49 1.43 -28.99
CA PHE A 330 12.67 1.07 -27.84
C PHE A 330 11.42 1.96 -27.75
N VAL A 331 11.59 3.28 -27.89
CA VAL A 331 10.50 4.26 -27.84
C VAL A 331 9.61 4.21 -29.08
N ASP A 332 10.16 3.89 -30.25
CA ASP A 332 9.39 3.72 -31.50
C ASP A 332 8.35 2.59 -31.36
N GLY A 333 8.66 1.53 -30.62
CA GLY A 333 7.70 0.47 -30.30
C GLY A 333 6.48 0.99 -29.53
N TYR A 334 6.68 1.94 -28.60
CA TYR A 334 5.58 2.61 -27.91
C TYR A 334 4.83 3.57 -28.83
N ALA A 335 5.53 4.28 -29.72
CA ALA A 335 4.91 5.16 -30.71
C ALA A 335 3.91 4.44 -31.62
N VAL A 336 4.25 3.22 -32.08
CA VAL A 336 3.33 2.36 -32.85
C VAL A 336 2.08 2.05 -32.05
N TRP A 337 2.24 1.65 -30.78
CA TRP A 337 1.10 1.33 -29.91
C TRP A 337 0.21 2.55 -29.61
N VAL A 338 0.79 3.75 -29.45
CA VAL A 338 0.03 5.00 -29.31
C VAL A 338 -0.78 5.29 -30.59
N GLY A 339 -0.22 5.00 -31.77
CA GLY A 339 -0.95 5.06 -33.04
C GLY A 339 -2.18 4.15 -33.05
N GLU A 340 -2.02 2.89 -32.63
CA GLU A 340 -3.13 1.94 -32.50
C GLU A 340 -4.20 2.43 -31.50
N GLN A 341 -3.79 3.03 -30.38
CA GLN A 341 -4.76 3.59 -29.41
C GLN A 341 -5.50 4.81 -29.99
N CYS A 342 -4.87 5.61 -30.83
CA CYS A 342 -5.53 6.73 -31.52
C CYS A 342 -6.62 6.24 -32.47
N GLU A 343 -6.35 5.20 -33.27
CA GLU A 343 -7.35 4.58 -34.14
C GLU A 343 -8.52 4.00 -33.35
N ARG A 344 -8.23 3.31 -32.23
CA ARG A 344 -9.26 2.79 -31.33
C ARG A 344 -10.11 3.90 -30.73
N ALA A 345 -9.50 4.97 -30.22
CA ALA A 345 -10.18 6.12 -29.66
C ALA A 345 -11.12 6.80 -30.67
N ALA A 346 -10.70 6.91 -31.94
CA ALA A 346 -11.52 7.46 -33.01
C ALA A 346 -12.76 6.58 -33.30
N GLY A 347 -12.63 5.26 -33.14
CA GLY A 347 -13.71 4.28 -33.29
C GLY A 347 -14.69 4.20 -32.12
N GLU A 348 -14.43 4.88 -31.01
CA GLU A 348 -15.32 4.87 -29.84
C GLU A 348 -16.66 5.57 -30.12
N ALA A 349 -17.65 5.24 -29.28
CA ALA A 349 -18.96 5.88 -29.28
C ALA A 349 -18.82 7.40 -29.07
N PRO A 350 -19.74 8.23 -29.60
CA PRO A 350 -19.62 9.69 -29.51
C PRO A 350 -19.43 10.23 -28.09
N GLU A 351 -20.07 9.59 -27.10
CA GLU A 351 -20.01 9.96 -25.68
C GLU A 351 -18.65 9.63 -25.03
N ASP A 352 -17.91 8.66 -25.57
CA ASP A 352 -16.64 8.17 -25.03
C ASP A 352 -15.43 8.66 -25.83
N ARG A 353 -15.63 9.10 -27.07
CA ARG A 353 -14.57 9.50 -28.00
C ARG A 353 -13.70 10.63 -27.45
N GLU A 354 -14.29 11.66 -26.87
CA GLU A 354 -13.55 12.79 -26.32
C GLU A 354 -12.65 12.36 -25.14
N ILE A 355 -13.18 11.52 -24.25
CA ILE A 355 -12.45 10.95 -23.11
C ILE A 355 -11.29 10.09 -23.61
N ALA A 356 -11.55 9.22 -24.59
CA ALA A 356 -10.56 8.34 -25.21
C ALA A 356 -9.42 9.15 -25.86
N LEU A 357 -9.76 10.19 -26.62
CA LEU A 357 -8.77 11.08 -27.26
C LEU A 357 -7.93 11.84 -26.23
N GLY A 358 -8.52 12.30 -25.12
CA GLY A 358 -7.78 12.90 -24.02
C GLY A 358 -6.77 11.93 -23.39
N MET A 359 -7.12 10.65 -23.23
CA MET A 359 -6.18 9.62 -22.76
C MET A 359 -5.04 9.36 -23.76
N VAL A 360 -5.32 9.41 -25.07
CA VAL A 360 -4.30 9.30 -26.12
C VAL A 360 -3.36 10.51 -26.13
N GLN A 361 -3.87 11.72 -25.86
CA GLN A 361 -3.02 12.91 -25.71
C GLN A 361 -2.03 12.76 -24.54
N ASP A 362 -2.46 12.19 -23.41
CA ASP A 362 -1.56 11.91 -22.29
C ASP A 362 -0.45 10.90 -22.69
N GLN A 363 -0.79 9.90 -23.51
CA GLN A 363 0.17 8.93 -24.06
C GLN A 363 1.15 9.57 -25.05
N GLN A 364 0.67 10.49 -25.90
CA GLN A 364 1.50 11.26 -26.83
C GLN A 364 2.49 12.16 -26.07
N ARG A 365 2.04 12.86 -25.03
CA ARG A 365 2.92 13.66 -24.17
C ARG A 365 3.99 12.79 -23.50
N ALA A 366 3.63 11.59 -23.03
CA ALA A 366 4.61 10.66 -22.47
C ALA A 366 5.65 10.21 -23.52
N LEU A 367 5.21 9.95 -24.75
CA LEU A 367 6.09 9.61 -25.88
C LEU A 367 7.05 10.75 -26.20
N GLU A 368 6.55 11.97 -26.34
CA GLU A 368 7.35 13.18 -26.59
C GLU A 368 8.40 13.39 -25.50
N ARG A 369 8.02 13.25 -24.23
CA ARG A 369 8.96 13.35 -23.10
C ARG A 369 10.08 12.32 -23.16
N MET A 370 9.78 11.06 -23.54
CA MET A 370 10.82 10.04 -23.74
C MET A 370 11.78 10.41 -24.88
N GLN A 371 11.25 10.90 -25.99
CA GLN A 371 12.07 11.34 -27.14
C GLN A 371 12.97 12.52 -26.77
N THR A 372 12.44 13.50 -26.03
CA THR A 372 13.22 14.62 -25.50
C THR A 372 14.31 14.15 -24.53
N GLY A 373 14.02 13.17 -23.68
CA GLY A 373 15.01 12.53 -22.82
C GLY A 373 16.15 11.87 -23.61
N ILE A 374 15.84 11.18 -24.72
CA ILE A 374 16.86 10.59 -25.60
C ILE A 374 17.69 11.68 -26.30
N ALA A 375 17.04 12.72 -26.82
CA ALA A 375 17.73 13.84 -27.45
C ALA A 375 18.69 14.55 -26.47
N LEU A 376 18.30 14.66 -25.19
CA LEU A 376 19.17 15.20 -24.15
C LEU A 376 20.43 14.34 -23.95
N LEU A 377 20.32 13.01 -23.94
CA LEU A 377 21.47 12.11 -23.85
C LEU A 377 22.38 12.20 -25.08
N GLU A 378 21.83 12.48 -26.26
CA GLU A 378 22.59 12.70 -27.47
C GLU A 378 23.36 14.03 -27.45
N GLN A 379 22.76 15.09 -26.93
CA GLN A 379 23.32 16.45 -27.01
C GLN A 379 24.23 16.81 -25.83
N ASP A 380 23.98 16.26 -24.63
CA ASP A 380 24.67 16.65 -23.40
C ASP A 380 25.52 15.51 -22.83
N ILE A 381 26.84 15.65 -22.93
CA ILE A 381 27.80 14.65 -22.46
C ILE A 381 27.70 14.40 -20.95
N LYS A 382 27.36 15.41 -20.15
CA LYS A 382 27.21 15.23 -18.69
C LYS A 382 25.96 14.42 -18.37
N CYS A 383 24.87 14.65 -19.11
CA CYS A 383 23.66 13.83 -19.00
C CYS A 383 23.94 12.39 -19.44
N ARG A 384 24.65 12.19 -20.55
CA ARG A 384 25.04 10.86 -21.01
C ARG A 384 25.92 10.13 -19.99
N ARG A 385 26.91 10.82 -19.41
CA ARG A 385 27.75 10.31 -18.33
C ARG A 385 26.94 9.92 -17.11
N ALA A 386 26.04 10.80 -16.66
CA ALA A 386 25.18 10.53 -15.50
C ALA A 386 24.29 9.32 -15.74
N PHE A 387 23.74 9.16 -16.94
CA PHE A 387 22.96 7.99 -17.34
C PHE A 387 23.80 6.71 -17.34
N ALA A 388 25.03 6.75 -17.86
CA ALA A 388 25.93 5.61 -17.84
C ALA A 388 26.30 5.17 -16.41
N VAL A 389 26.68 6.12 -15.54
CA VAL A 389 27.04 5.85 -14.13
C VAL A 389 25.84 5.34 -13.33
N MET A 390 24.64 5.90 -13.57
CA MET A 390 23.40 5.40 -13.00
C MET A 390 23.23 3.90 -13.32
N ASN A 391 23.34 3.52 -14.59
CA ASN A 391 23.19 2.13 -15.01
C ASN A 391 24.29 1.21 -14.44
N GLN A 392 25.53 1.70 -14.33
CA GLN A 392 26.61 0.98 -13.67
C GLN A 392 26.30 0.72 -12.18
N ALA A 393 25.82 1.72 -11.45
CA ALA A 393 25.45 1.57 -10.04
C ALA A 393 24.30 0.57 -9.85
N MET A 394 23.29 0.62 -10.72
CA MET A 394 22.18 -0.32 -10.71
C MET A 394 22.61 -1.75 -11.05
N LEU A 395 23.58 -1.94 -11.95
CA LEU A 395 24.17 -3.25 -12.22
C LEU A 395 24.91 -3.79 -11.00
N MET A 396 25.79 -2.98 -10.40
CA MET A 396 26.62 -3.38 -9.26
C MET A 396 25.77 -3.83 -8.07
N GLN A 397 24.72 -3.07 -7.72
CA GLN A 397 23.86 -3.43 -6.58
C GLN A 397 23.12 -4.75 -6.78
N TRP A 398 22.70 -5.06 -8.03
CA TRP A 398 22.04 -6.33 -8.37
C TRP A 398 23.01 -7.50 -8.31
N GLN A 399 24.20 -7.34 -8.89
CA GLN A 399 25.24 -8.37 -8.88
C GLN A 399 25.63 -8.73 -7.44
N VAL A 400 25.88 -7.73 -6.60
CA VAL A 400 26.24 -7.97 -5.20
C VAL A 400 25.10 -8.66 -4.43
N ALA A 401 23.85 -8.22 -4.62
CA ALA A 401 22.70 -8.85 -3.97
C ALA A 401 22.51 -10.32 -4.35
N ASP A 402 22.80 -10.71 -5.59
CA ASP A 402 22.72 -12.09 -6.07
C ASP A 402 23.97 -12.91 -5.68
N ASN A 403 25.15 -12.30 -5.65
CA ASN A 403 26.40 -12.91 -5.17
C ASN A 403 26.28 -13.29 -3.69
N ASN A 404 25.75 -12.40 -2.86
CA ASN A 404 25.54 -12.66 -1.42
C ASN A 404 24.56 -13.83 -1.18
N LYS A 405 23.66 -14.11 -2.13
CA LYS A 405 22.75 -15.27 -2.10
C LYS A 405 23.36 -16.56 -2.67
N GLY A 406 24.62 -16.51 -3.13
CA GLY A 406 25.28 -17.64 -3.80
C GLY A 406 24.73 -17.93 -5.19
N SER A 407 24.07 -16.97 -5.84
CA SER A 407 23.45 -17.12 -7.16
C SER A 407 23.96 -16.09 -8.18
N PRO A 408 25.28 -16.01 -8.44
CA PRO A 408 25.84 -15.05 -9.39
C PRO A 408 25.27 -15.29 -10.80
N LYS A 409 24.97 -14.20 -11.52
CA LYS A 409 24.49 -14.27 -12.92
C LYS A 409 25.37 -13.42 -13.84
N PRO A 410 25.42 -13.74 -15.15
CA PRO A 410 26.06 -12.87 -16.13
C PRO A 410 25.45 -11.47 -16.13
N ALA A 411 26.27 -10.45 -16.41
CA ALA A 411 25.86 -9.05 -16.39
C ALA A 411 24.67 -8.74 -17.33
N GLN A 412 24.56 -9.50 -18.42
CA GLN A 412 23.51 -9.37 -19.45
C GLN A 412 22.12 -9.80 -18.96
N VAL A 413 22.03 -10.54 -17.85
CA VAL A 413 20.75 -10.96 -17.27
C VAL A 413 20.11 -9.82 -16.47
N TYR A 414 20.90 -8.86 -16.01
CA TYR A 414 20.40 -7.73 -15.25
C TYR A 414 19.92 -6.64 -16.19
N GLN A 415 18.62 -6.37 -16.14
CA GLN A 415 17.97 -5.44 -17.04
C GLN A 415 16.86 -4.66 -16.33
N TRP A 416 16.56 -3.49 -16.87
CA TRP A 416 15.34 -2.76 -16.56
C TRP A 416 14.12 -3.54 -17.03
N ARG A 417 13.02 -3.41 -16.31
CA ARG A 417 11.69 -3.62 -16.89
C ARG A 417 11.39 -2.43 -17.82
N PRO A 418 10.69 -2.63 -18.94
CA PRO A 418 10.43 -1.58 -19.92
C PRO A 418 9.87 -0.29 -19.31
N PHE A 419 8.86 -0.39 -18.44
CA PHE A 419 8.27 0.79 -17.81
C PHE A 419 9.27 1.57 -16.93
N GLN A 420 10.27 0.91 -16.34
CA GLN A 420 11.28 1.57 -15.51
C GLN A 420 12.20 2.43 -16.38
N LEU A 421 12.65 1.88 -17.51
CA LEU A 421 13.46 2.63 -18.47
C LEU A 421 12.64 3.77 -19.10
N ALA A 422 11.40 3.51 -19.51
CA ALA A 422 10.49 4.52 -20.03
C ALA A 422 10.28 5.68 -19.04
N PHE A 423 10.00 5.36 -17.76
CA PHE A 423 9.86 6.36 -16.71
C PHE A 423 11.12 7.22 -16.55
N ILE A 424 12.31 6.59 -16.54
CA ILE A 424 13.57 7.34 -16.46
C ILE A 424 13.69 8.29 -17.65
N LEU A 425 13.50 7.81 -18.88
CA LEU A 425 13.58 8.62 -20.10
C LEU A 425 12.60 9.80 -20.08
N MET A 426 11.36 9.60 -19.63
CA MET A 426 10.36 10.67 -19.47
C MET A 426 10.79 11.77 -18.49
N ALA A 427 11.55 11.41 -17.45
CA ALA A 427 11.92 12.31 -16.37
C ALA A 427 13.31 12.96 -16.54
N LEU A 428 14.10 12.55 -17.53
CA LEU A 428 15.48 13.04 -17.71
C LEU A 428 15.53 14.56 -17.91
N GLU A 429 14.68 15.11 -18.78
CA GLU A 429 14.71 16.53 -19.13
C GLU A 429 14.39 17.42 -17.93
N SER A 430 13.24 17.19 -17.26
CA SER A 430 12.81 17.96 -16.09
C SER A 430 13.76 17.81 -14.90
N THR A 431 14.47 16.67 -14.81
CA THR A 431 15.50 16.46 -13.79
C THR A 431 16.77 17.26 -14.11
N ALA A 432 17.18 17.33 -15.37
CA ALA A 432 18.44 17.93 -15.79
C ALA A 432 18.37 19.45 -16.05
N ARG A 433 17.21 19.97 -16.45
CA ARG A 433 17.03 21.36 -16.89
C ARG A 433 16.03 22.08 -15.99
N GLU A 434 16.48 23.14 -15.32
CA GLU A 434 15.64 23.95 -14.44
C GLU A 434 14.56 24.73 -15.20
N ASN A 435 14.77 25.00 -16.50
CA ASN A 435 13.85 25.72 -17.38
C ASN A 435 12.96 24.81 -18.23
N SER A 436 12.93 23.50 -17.96
CA SER A 436 12.03 22.57 -18.66
C SER A 436 10.58 22.95 -18.42
N SER A 437 9.74 22.90 -19.45
CA SER A 437 8.28 23.06 -19.29
C SER A 437 7.65 21.97 -18.43
N GLU A 438 8.34 20.85 -18.25
CA GLU A 438 7.91 19.71 -17.44
C GLU A 438 8.40 19.79 -15.99
N ARG A 439 9.09 20.87 -15.59
CA ARG A 439 9.67 21.03 -14.25
C ARG A 439 8.63 21.03 -13.13
N ASP A 440 7.44 21.59 -13.39
CA ASP A 440 6.34 21.68 -12.43
C ASP A 440 5.39 20.47 -12.48
N THR A 441 5.74 19.44 -13.26
CA THR A 441 4.92 18.23 -13.41
C THR A 441 5.26 17.20 -12.32
N LEU A 442 4.22 16.67 -11.65
CA LEU A 442 4.35 15.54 -10.72
C LEU A 442 4.21 14.21 -11.48
N ASP A 443 5.29 13.45 -11.60
CA ASP A 443 5.26 12.12 -12.20
C ASP A 443 4.85 11.03 -11.19
N LEU A 444 3.73 10.34 -11.48
CA LEU A 444 3.20 9.25 -10.66
C LEU A 444 3.49 7.88 -11.30
N ILE A 445 4.30 7.05 -10.62
CA ILE A 445 4.50 5.65 -11.02
C ILE A 445 3.36 4.79 -10.46
N TRP A 446 2.28 4.65 -11.23
CA TRP A 446 1.20 3.71 -10.93
C TRP A 446 1.50 2.32 -11.50
N PHE A 447 1.97 1.42 -10.65
CA PHE A 447 2.23 0.03 -11.04
C PHE A 447 1.92 -0.92 -9.88
N PRO A 448 1.49 -2.18 -10.10
CA PRO A 448 1.20 -3.12 -9.02
C PRO A 448 2.37 -3.32 -8.03
N THR A 449 2.05 -3.79 -6.82
CA THR A 449 3.05 -4.16 -5.81
C THR A 449 3.92 -5.32 -6.32
N GLY A 450 5.20 -5.32 -5.94
CA GLY A 450 6.18 -6.30 -6.48
C GLY A 450 6.56 -6.08 -7.95
N GLY A 451 6.00 -5.08 -8.63
CA GLY A 451 6.28 -4.80 -10.05
C GLY A 451 7.59 -4.05 -10.33
N GLY A 452 8.37 -3.70 -9.30
CA GLY A 452 9.69 -3.05 -9.48
C GLY A 452 9.67 -1.50 -9.50
N LYS A 453 8.68 -0.86 -8.86
CA LYS A 453 8.63 0.62 -8.78
C LYS A 453 9.90 1.22 -8.16
N THR A 454 10.48 0.51 -7.19
CA THR A 454 11.62 0.98 -6.41
C THR A 454 12.85 1.24 -7.26
N GLU A 455 13.14 0.33 -8.17
CA GLU A 455 14.30 0.43 -9.05
C GLU A 455 14.20 1.64 -9.98
N ALA A 456 13.00 2.00 -10.46
CA ALA A 456 12.80 3.14 -11.35
C ALA A 456 13.18 4.47 -10.69
N TYR A 457 12.65 4.76 -9.50
CA TYR A 457 12.99 6.00 -8.80
C TYR A 457 14.41 5.99 -8.23
N LEU A 458 14.96 4.84 -7.83
CA LEU A 458 16.37 4.73 -7.42
C LEU A 458 17.31 5.05 -8.60
N GLY A 459 16.99 4.58 -9.81
CA GLY A 459 17.70 4.93 -11.03
C GLY A 459 17.68 6.42 -11.27
N LEU A 460 16.49 7.03 -11.33
CA LEU A 460 16.34 8.47 -11.57
C LEU A 460 17.09 9.31 -10.52
N MET A 461 17.04 8.92 -9.24
CA MET A 461 17.81 9.57 -8.18
C MET A 461 19.31 9.45 -8.40
N ALA A 462 19.82 8.25 -8.74
CA ALA A 462 21.24 8.06 -9.05
C ALA A 462 21.69 8.93 -10.23
N PHE A 463 20.88 9.04 -11.29
CA PHE A 463 21.12 9.99 -12.38
C PHE A 463 21.21 11.43 -11.87
N ALA A 464 20.23 11.88 -11.07
CA ALA A 464 20.21 13.24 -10.51
C ALA A 464 21.42 13.52 -9.61
N PHE A 465 21.82 12.57 -8.76
CA PHE A 465 22.97 12.71 -7.86
C PHE A 465 24.27 12.89 -8.64
N VAL A 466 24.48 12.04 -9.64
CA VAL A 466 25.68 12.11 -10.49
C VAL A 466 25.67 13.40 -11.29
N LEU A 467 24.56 13.75 -11.93
CA LEU A 467 24.44 14.96 -12.73
C LEU A 467 24.72 16.22 -11.90
N ARG A 468 24.19 16.29 -10.67
CA ARG A 468 24.46 17.41 -9.75
C ARG A 468 25.96 17.57 -9.47
N ARG A 469 26.70 16.48 -9.28
CA ARG A 469 28.17 16.56 -9.09
C ARG A 469 28.89 17.04 -10.35
N LEU A 470 28.45 16.62 -11.52
CA LEU A 470 29.03 17.03 -12.81
C LEU A 470 28.70 18.49 -13.17
N LEU A 471 27.53 18.99 -12.81
CA LEU A 471 27.10 20.37 -13.06
C LEU A 471 27.70 21.34 -12.03
N TYR A 472 27.76 20.93 -10.77
CA TYR A 472 28.13 21.79 -9.65
C TYR A 472 29.27 21.18 -8.81
N PRO A 473 30.53 21.16 -9.29
CA PRO A 473 31.62 20.48 -8.58
C PRO A 473 31.86 20.95 -7.14
N GLY A 474 31.58 22.23 -6.83
CA GLY A 474 31.76 22.81 -5.49
C GLY A 474 30.53 22.75 -4.58
N SER A 475 29.33 22.53 -5.11
CA SER A 475 28.06 22.63 -4.36
C SER A 475 27.05 21.52 -4.67
N GLY A 476 27.41 20.54 -5.49
CA GLY A 476 26.55 19.42 -5.87
C GLY A 476 26.40 18.34 -4.78
N ALA A 477 27.11 18.47 -3.67
CA ALA A 477 26.97 17.63 -2.48
C ALA A 477 25.79 18.06 -1.58
N GLY A 478 25.53 17.30 -0.52
CA GLY A 478 24.38 17.51 0.38
C GLY A 478 23.10 16.83 -0.12
N THR A 479 21.98 17.10 0.55
CA THR A 479 20.68 16.45 0.30
C THR A 479 20.14 16.81 -1.09
N ALA A 480 20.02 15.80 -1.94
CA ALA A 480 19.51 15.93 -3.31
C ALA A 480 18.15 15.24 -3.50
N ALA A 481 17.83 14.23 -2.69
CA ALA A 481 16.54 13.59 -2.70
C ALA A 481 16.08 13.20 -1.30
N ILE A 482 14.75 13.15 -1.15
CA ILE A 482 14.06 12.81 0.08
C ILE A 482 13.07 11.69 -0.23
N MET A 483 13.12 10.61 0.55
CA MET A 483 12.15 9.51 0.51
C MET A 483 11.32 9.52 1.80
N ARG A 484 10.01 9.66 1.65
CA ARG A 484 9.06 9.75 2.76
C ARG A 484 8.19 8.49 2.84
N TYR A 485 8.06 7.94 4.04
CA TYR A 485 7.22 6.77 4.31
C TYR A 485 6.28 7.01 5.50
N THR A 486 5.15 6.32 5.50
CA THR A 486 4.16 6.33 6.59
C THR A 486 4.48 5.28 7.67
N LEU A 487 4.98 4.11 7.29
CA LEU A 487 5.20 2.98 8.18
C LEU A 487 6.68 2.75 8.50
N ARG A 488 7.03 2.72 9.79
CA ARG A 488 8.41 2.57 10.29
C ARG A 488 9.14 1.34 9.74
N LEU A 489 8.47 0.18 9.70
CA LEU A 489 9.06 -1.07 9.21
C LEU A 489 9.46 -0.96 7.73
N LEU A 490 8.58 -0.36 6.92
CA LEU A 490 8.84 -0.15 5.50
C LEU A 490 10.01 0.80 5.30
N THR A 491 10.10 1.88 6.11
CA THR A 491 11.21 2.84 6.07
C THR A 491 12.56 2.14 6.20
N THR A 492 12.73 1.24 7.17
CA THR A 492 14.00 0.50 7.36
C THR A 492 14.31 -0.42 6.19
N GLN A 493 13.32 -1.14 5.65
CA GLN A 493 13.55 -2.02 4.50
C GLN A 493 13.96 -1.25 3.24
N GLN A 494 13.35 -0.07 3.02
CA GLN A 494 13.68 0.78 1.88
C GLN A 494 15.04 1.46 2.06
N PHE A 495 15.42 1.81 3.29
CA PHE A 495 16.75 2.29 3.63
C PHE A 495 17.84 1.27 3.24
N LEU A 496 17.67 -0.01 3.56
CA LEU A 496 18.62 -1.05 3.19
C LEU A 496 18.81 -1.19 1.67
N ARG A 497 17.71 -1.11 0.89
CA ARG A 497 17.78 -1.20 -0.57
C ARG A 497 18.45 0.03 -1.18
N ALA A 498 18.10 1.22 -0.70
CA ALA A 498 18.71 2.47 -1.15
C ALA A 498 20.22 2.52 -0.84
N ASN A 499 20.64 2.00 0.33
CA ASN A 499 22.04 1.95 0.73
C ASN A 499 22.93 1.24 -0.29
N ARG A 500 22.44 0.17 -0.94
CA ARG A 500 23.24 -0.53 -1.96
C ARG A 500 23.52 0.33 -3.19
N VAL A 501 22.55 1.10 -3.65
CA VAL A 501 22.76 2.05 -4.77
C VAL A 501 23.73 3.14 -4.34
N MET A 502 23.57 3.70 -3.14
CA MET A 502 24.48 4.72 -2.61
C MET A 502 25.92 4.20 -2.46
N MET A 503 26.08 2.97 -1.98
CA MET A 503 27.37 2.30 -1.87
C MET A 503 27.99 2.02 -3.23
N ALA A 504 27.20 1.60 -4.22
CA ALA A 504 27.68 1.43 -5.59
C ALA A 504 28.18 2.77 -6.17
N LEU A 505 27.41 3.85 -6.01
CA LEU A 505 27.82 5.20 -6.43
C LEU A 505 29.10 5.65 -5.72
N GLU A 506 29.23 5.38 -4.42
CA GLU A 506 30.43 5.71 -3.65
C GLU A 506 31.65 4.90 -4.10
N LEU A 507 31.49 3.62 -4.42
CA LEU A 507 32.58 2.80 -4.99
C LEU A 507 32.98 3.30 -6.38
N ILE A 508 32.01 3.66 -7.22
CA ILE A 508 32.29 4.27 -8.52
C ILE A 508 33.05 5.57 -8.32
N ARG A 509 32.64 6.44 -7.39
CA ARG A 509 33.34 7.71 -7.09
C ARG A 509 34.78 7.50 -6.62
N ARG A 510 35.03 6.48 -5.80
CA ARG A 510 36.35 6.14 -5.24
C ARG A 510 37.32 5.53 -6.24
N ASP A 511 36.81 4.89 -7.29
CA ASP A 511 37.66 4.27 -8.29
C ASP A 511 38.63 5.31 -8.88
N ALA A 512 39.91 4.96 -9.00
CA ALA A 512 40.96 5.87 -9.46
C ALA A 512 40.72 6.31 -10.91
N ALA A 513 40.09 5.46 -11.73
CA ALA A 513 39.61 5.82 -13.07
C ALA A 513 38.43 6.81 -13.05
N SER A 514 37.75 6.93 -11.91
CA SER A 514 36.68 7.89 -11.65
C SER A 514 37.13 9.14 -10.90
N PHE A 515 38.34 9.18 -10.32
CA PHE A 515 38.88 10.43 -9.77
C PHE A 515 39.08 11.49 -10.87
N SER A 516 39.26 11.06 -12.12
CA SER A 516 39.21 11.90 -13.33
C SER A 516 37.80 12.16 -13.87
N SER A 517 36.74 11.60 -13.27
CA SER A 517 35.35 11.65 -13.77
C SER A 517 34.51 12.84 -13.28
N GLY A 518 35.07 13.71 -12.43
CA GLY A 518 34.38 14.94 -12.00
C GLY A 518 33.28 14.76 -10.94
N LEU A 519 33.26 13.64 -10.21
CA LEU A 519 32.25 13.36 -9.16
C LEU A 519 32.57 14.01 -7.79
N GLY A 520 33.77 14.56 -7.63
CA GLY A 520 34.22 15.27 -6.44
C GLY A 520 34.59 14.38 -5.25
N ASP A 521 34.96 15.03 -4.14
CA ASP A 521 35.54 14.35 -2.97
C ASP A 521 34.51 13.96 -1.90
N SER A 522 33.36 14.64 -1.85
CA SER A 522 32.33 14.36 -0.84
C SER A 522 31.60 13.05 -1.14
N PRO A 523 31.39 12.15 -0.17
CA PRO A 523 30.75 10.85 -0.39
C PRO A 523 29.33 10.94 -0.96
N PHE A 524 28.93 9.90 -1.69
CA PHE A 524 27.50 9.62 -1.94
C PHE A 524 26.95 8.87 -0.73
N SER A 525 26.10 9.51 0.07
CA SER A 525 25.64 8.96 1.35
C SER A 525 24.13 8.98 1.56
N SER A 526 23.64 8.08 2.40
CA SER A 526 22.24 7.98 2.81
C SER A 526 22.04 8.20 4.31
N GLY A 527 20.91 8.77 4.69
CA GLY A 527 20.53 8.96 6.09
C GLY A 527 19.13 8.45 6.37
N ILE A 528 18.90 7.90 7.56
CA ILE A 528 17.56 7.62 8.08
C ILE A 528 17.25 8.59 9.23
N TRP A 529 16.24 9.44 9.03
CA TRP A 529 15.82 10.48 9.97
C TRP A 529 14.41 10.19 10.45
N VAL A 530 14.31 9.48 11.58
CA VAL A 530 13.07 8.93 12.12
C VAL A 530 12.95 9.20 13.63
N GLY A 531 11.79 8.90 14.23
CA GLY A 531 11.56 9.16 15.65
C GLY A 531 12.51 8.39 16.58
N ASN A 532 12.72 8.92 17.80
CA ASN A 532 13.65 8.37 18.81
C ASN A 532 13.35 6.90 19.19
N ALA A 533 12.12 6.44 19.00
CA ALA A 533 11.78 5.03 19.18
C ALA A 533 12.51 4.09 18.22
N THR A 534 13.03 4.61 17.09
CA THR A 534 13.62 3.83 15.99
C THR A 534 15.11 4.09 15.80
N SER A 535 15.58 5.33 15.97
CA SER A 535 17.00 5.69 15.88
C SER A 535 17.37 6.77 16.89
N PRO A 536 18.64 6.81 17.37
CA PRO A 536 19.09 7.82 18.32
C PRO A 536 19.12 9.22 17.69
N ASN A 537 18.79 10.24 18.48
CA ASN A 537 18.89 11.63 18.04
C ASN A 537 20.30 12.20 18.30
N HIS A 538 20.93 11.82 19.41
CA HIS A 538 22.19 12.41 19.87
C HIS A 538 23.37 11.42 19.84
N PHE A 539 24.60 11.93 19.69
CA PHE A 539 25.82 11.10 19.74
C PHE A 539 25.96 10.35 21.08
N GLU A 540 25.62 11.01 22.18
CA GLU A 540 25.67 10.41 23.53
C GLU A 540 24.75 9.19 23.64
N GLU A 541 23.53 9.28 23.09
CA GLU A 541 22.58 8.17 23.06
C GLU A 541 23.13 7.00 22.24
N ALA A 542 23.70 7.28 21.05
CA ALA A 542 24.29 6.27 20.20
C ALA A 542 25.46 5.55 20.89
N ARG A 543 26.34 6.30 21.56
CA ARG A 543 27.46 5.74 22.35
C ARG A 543 26.95 4.83 23.47
N GLY A 544 25.95 5.28 24.23
CA GLY A 544 25.34 4.47 25.29
C GLY A 544 24.68 3.18 24.77
N LEU A 545 24.10 3.20 23.57
CA LEU A 545 23.56 1.99 22.92
C LEU A 545 24.67 1.00 22.52
N VAL A 546 25.80 1.49 21.98
CA VAL A 546 26.95 0.67 21.62
C VAL A 546 27.59 0.03 22.86
N GLU A 547 27.83 0.81 23.92
CA GLU A 547 28.41 0.33 25.18
C GLU A 547 27.57 -0.75 25.86
N ARG A 548 26.24 -0.65 25.75
CA ARG A 548 25.28 -1.63 26.30
C ARG A 548 25.02 -2.81 25.35
N GLY A 549 25.59 -2.82 24.15
CA GLY A 549 25.35 -3.87 23.14
C GLY A 549 23.93 -3.88 22.55
N MET A 550 23.19 -2.76 22.62
CA MET A 550 21.81 -2.65 22.14
C MET A 550 21.74 -2.28 20.64
N PHE A 551 22.43 -3.05 19.79
CA PHE A 551 22.61 -2.73 18.36
C PHE A 551 21.32 -2.70 17.54
N SER A 552 20.26 -3.39 17.97
CA SER A 552 18.97 -3.40 17.29
C SER A 552 18.32 -2.02 17.19
N LYS A 553 18.70 -1.09 18.09
CA LYS A 553 18.27 0.32 18.06
C LYS A 553 19.09 1.23 17.14
N LEU A 554 20.12 0.70 16.48
CA LEU A 554 20.97 1.43 15.52
C LEU A 554 20.59 1.10 14.06
N VAL A 555 19.43 0.48 13.83
CA VAL A 555 18.80 0.17 12.53
C VAL A 555 19.57 -0.85 11.68
N LEU A 556 20.86 -0.62 11.42
CA LEU A 556 21.72 -1.51 10.64
C LEU A 556 22.37 -2.57 11.53
N GLN A 557 22.16 -3.84 11.18
CA GLN A 557 22.74 -4.99 11.89
C GLN A 557 23.69 -5.82 11.02
N ALA A 558 23.84 -5.45 9.76
CA ALA A 558 24.73 -6.09 8.79
C ALA A 558 25.18 -5.06 7.77
N CYS A 559 26.31 -5.34 7.10
CA CYS A 559 26.83 -4.51 6.03
C CYS A 559 25.83 -4.51 4.86
N PRO A 560 25.27 -3.36 4.45
CA PRO A 560 24.30 -3.33 3.36
C PRO A 560 24.89 -3.77 2.00
N TRP A 561 26.22 -3.70 1.85
CA TRP A 561 26.93 -4.15 0.66
C TRP A 561 27.09 -5.68 0.64
N CYS A 562 27.85 -6.26 1.58
CA CYS A 562 28.22 -7.68 1.55
C CYS A 562 27.33 -8.59 2.41
N ASP A 563 26.29 -8.06 3.05
CA ASP A 563 25.37 -8.77 3.96
C ASP A 563 26.04 -9.43 5.20
N THR A 564 27.34 -9.20 5.44
CA THR A 564 28.02 -9.69 6.65
C THR A 564 27.42 -9.07 7.91
N PRO A 565 26.97 -9.88 8.90
CA PRO A 565 26.47 -9.39 10.18
C PRO A 565 27.49 -8.54 10.93
N PHE A 566 27.03 -7.45 11.53
CA PHE A 566 27.86 -6.55 12.32
C PHE A 566 28.18 -7.12 13.70
N LYS A 567 29.38 -6.79 14.18
CA LYS A 567 29.89 -6.93 15.54
C LYS A 567 30.07 -5.55 16.17
N ALA A 568 30.41 -5.50 17.45
CA ALA A 568 30.59 -4.23 18.19
C ALA A 568 31.59 -3.27 17.49
N GLU A 569 32.67 -3.79 16.92
CA GLU A 569 33.69 -3.03 16.18
C GLU A 569 33.16 -2.32 14.92
N ASN A 570 32.00 -2.73 14.38
CA ASN A 570 31.39 -2.09 13.21
C ASN A 570 30.63 -0.80 13.55
N TYR A 571 30.36 -0.54 14.83
CA TYR A 571 29.68 0.65 15.32
C TYR A 571 30.69 1.56 16.01
N VAL A 572 31.20 2.56 15.30
CA VAL A 572 32.15 3.52 15.86
C VAL A 572 31.37 4.72 16.40
N ALA A 573 31.35 4.87 17.73
CA ALA A 573 30.66 5.94 18.43
C ALA A 573 31.68 6.74 19.26
N GLY A 574 32.01 7.95 18.82
CA GLY A 574 32.81 8.91 19.57
C GLY A 574 31.94 9.94 20.28
N GLU A 575 32.59 10.99 20.81
CA GLU A 575 31.90 12.08 21.52
C GLU A 575 31.11 12.99 20.57
N HIS A 576 31.58 13.15 19.33
CA HIS A 576 31.04 14.09 18.34
C HIS A 576 30.87 13.47 16.94
N ASP A 577 30.93 12.15 16.87
CA ASP A 577 30.77 11.40 15.64
C ASP A 577 30.20 9.99 15.88
N PHE A 578 29.50 9.51 14.87
CA PHE A 578 29.02 8.14 14.80
C PHE A 578 29.06 7.68 13.36
N TYR A 579 29.55 6.47 13.11
CA TYR A 579 29.52 5.86 11.79
C TYR A 579 29.61 4.34 11.84
N PHE A 580 29.16 3.71 10.76
CA PHE A 580 29.35 2.28 10.53
C PHE A 580 30.59 2.01 9.71
N CYS A 581 31.29 0.91 9.97
CA CYS A 581 32.37 0.42 9.12
C CYS A 581 32.20 -1.06 8.79
N CYS A 582 32.70 -1.50 7.63
CA CYS A 582 32.79 -2.92 7.31
C CYS A 582 34.17 -3.46 7.71
N THR A 583 34.21 -4.61 8.39
CA THR A 583 35.46 -5.29 8.77
C THR A 583 35.68 -6.61 8.02
N HIS A 584 34.80 -6.95 7.07
CA HIS A 584 34.92 -8.16 6.27
C HIS A 584 36.02 -7.99 5.19
N PRO A 585 37.11 -8.78 5.19
CA PRO A 585 38.25 -8.56 4.31
C PRO A 585 37.95 -8.72 2.82
N GLU A 586 36.92 -9.49 2.45
CA GLU A 586 36.53 -9.68 1.05
C GLU A 586 35.49 -8.65 0.57
N CYS A 587 34.96 -7.81 1.46
CA CYS A 587 34.02 -6.76 1.08
C CYS A 587 34.76 -5.60 0.42
N ASP A 588 34.20 -5.03 -0.65
CA ASP A 588 34.79 -3.87 -1.34
C ASP A 588 35.02 -2.66 -0.43
N PHE A 589 34.26 -2.54 0.68
CA PHE A 589 34.53 -1.55 1.72
C PHE A 589 35.52 -2.07 2.77
N GLY A 590 35.32 -3.29 3.27
CA GLY A 590 36.09 -3.83 4.40
C GLY A 590 37.54 -4.22 4.08
N ARG A 591 37.88 -4.40 2.79
CA ARG A 591 39.25 -4.69 2.35
C ARG A 591 40.20 -3.50 2.45
N HIS A 592 39.67 -2.28 2.54
CA HIS A 592 40.48 -1.06 2.62
C HIS A 592 40.64 -0.61 4.08
N PRO A 593 41.77 -0.01 4.47
CA PRO A 593 41.92 0.55 5.81
C PRO A 593 41.02 1.77 6.03
N ALA A 594 40.84 2.16 7.30
CA ALA A 594 40.20 3.43 7.63
C ALA A 594 40.93 4.62 6.96
N PRO A 595 40.20 5.66 6.51
CA PRO A 595 38.75 5.85 6.63
C PRO A 595 37.91 5.19 5.53
N TYR A 596 38.52 4.48 4.57
CA TYR A 596 37.82 3.93 3.41
C TYR A 596 36.92 2.72 3.74
N ASN A 597 37.09 2.09 4.89
CA ASN A 597 36.15 1.08 5.40
C ASN A 597 34.85 1.68 5.98
N ARG A 598 34.75 3.01 6.11
CA ARG A 598 33.53 3.68 6.55
C ARG A 598 32.42 3.51 5.50
N LEU A 599 31.26 3.07 5.97
CA LEU A 599 30.06 2.93 5.15
C LEU A 599 29.40 4.31 5.01
N PRO A 600 28.95 4.69 3.80
CA PRO A 600 28.41 6.02 3.55
C PRO A 600 26.93 6.11 3.96
N CYS A 601 26.62 5.75 5.20
CA CYS A 601 25.26 5.80 5.72
C CYS A 601 25.23 6.18 7.20
N ASN A 602 24.21 6.91 7.64
CA ASN A 602 24.05 7.30 9.05
C ASN A 602 22.59 7.25 9.53
N VAL A 603 22.42 7.10 10.85
CA VAL A 603 21.12 6.97 11.52
C VAL A 603 20.97 7.93 12.71
N VAL A 604 22.04 8.64 13.08
CA VAL A 604 22.04 9.58 14.21
C VAL A 604 21.71 10.97 13.69
N ASP A 605 20.66 11.60 14.21
CA ASP A 605 20.23 12.94 13.76
C ASP A 605 21.37 13.97 13.77
N GLU A 606 22.14 14.07 14.87
CA GLU A 606 23.27 15.01 14.96
C GLU A 606 24.34 14.78 13.90
N ALA A 607 24.57 13.52 13.51
CA ALA A 607 25.48 13.20 12.41
C ALA A 607 24.90 13.64 11.06
N LEU A 608 23.59 13.47 10.86
CA LEU A 608 22.90 13.89 9.65
C LEU A 608 22.83 15.42 9.53
N TYR A 609 22.67 16.16 10.62
CA TYR A 609 22.72 17.63 10.58
C TYR A 609 24.14 18.14 10.30
N LYS A 610 25.16 17.48 10.86
CA LYS A 610 26.56 17.84 10.66
C LYS A 610 27.03 17.57 9.23
N ASP A 611 26.71 16.38 8.71
CA ASP A 611 27.07 15.94 7.37
C ASP A 611 25.81 15.48 6.60
N PRO A 612 25.05 16.42 5.99
CA PRO A 612 23.80 16.10 5.29
C PRO A 612 23.97 15.02 4.21
N PRO A 613 23.16 13.95 4.24
CA PRO A 613 23.32 12.84 3.30
C PRO A 613 22.86 13.25 1.89
N THR A 614 23.36 12.58 0.85
CA THR A 614 22.81 12.77 -0.51
C THR A 614 21.34 12.34 -0.61
N LEU A 615 20.99 11.26 0.07
CA LEU A 615 19.62 10.72 0.13
C LEU A 615 19.13 10.68 1.58
N LEU A 616 18.06 11.40 1.89
CA LEU A 616 17.43 11.38 3.21
C LEU A 616 16.16 10.52 3.17
N ILE A 617 16.06 9.54 4.07
CA ILE A 617 14.87 8.70 4.24
C ILE A 617 14.24 9.03 5.59
N SER A 618 12.95 9.35 5.61
CA SER A 618 12.31 9.84 6.84
C SER A 618 10.82 9.47 6.91
N THR A 619 10.28 9.49 8.12
CA THR A 619 8.86 9.22 8.39
C THR A 619 8.06 10.51 8.50
N VAL A 620 6.77 10.45 8.17
CA VAL A 620 5.85 11.61 8.19
C VAL A 620 5.93 12.40 9.51
N ASP A 621 5.94 11.71 10.64
CA ASP A 621 6.01 12.30 11.97
C ASP A 621 7.30 13.09 12.19
N LYS A 622 8.43 12.61 11.66
CA LYS A 622 9.71 13.31 11.80
C LYS A 622 9.78 14.56 10.92
N PHE A 623 9.14 14.58 9.75
CA PHE A 623 9.06 15.79 8.91
C PHE A 623 8.43 16.99 9.64
N ALA A 624 7.49 16.77 10.55
CA ALA A 624 6.91 17.86 11.33
C ALA A 624 7.98 18.63 12.15
N ARG A 625 9.15 18.01 12.42
CA ARG A 625 10.28 18.67 13.10
C ARG A 625 10.91 19.79 12.30
N PHE A 626 10.70 19.91 10.98
CA PHE A 626 11.17 21.06 10.22
C PHE A 626 10.67 22.40 10.79
N ALA A 627 9.48 22.42 11.41
CA ALA A 627 8.94 23.62 12.05
C ALA A 627 9.59 23.94 13.42
N TRP A 628 10.27 22.98 14.05
CA TRP A 628 10.70 23.06 15.46
C TRP A 628 12.21 22.86 15.67
N GLU A 629 12.93 22.31 14.69
CA GLU A 629 14.35 22.00 14.75
C GLU A 629 15.09 22.79 13.68
N ALA A 630 15.69 23.92 14.07
CA ALA A 630 16.38 24.81 13.14
C ALA A 630 17.54 24.11 12.41
N ARG A 631 18.21 23.12 13.04
CA ARG A 631 19.28 22.35 12.42
C ARG A 631 18.81 21.51 11.24
N ALA A 632 17.52 21.16 11.15
CA ALA A 632 16.99 20.37 10.03
C ALA A 632 16.97 21.14 8.70
N SER A 633 17.04 22.48 8.72
CA SER A 633 17.12 23.34 7.51
C SER A 633 18.26 22.96 6.56
N VAL A 634 19.35 22.39 7.08
CA VAL A 634 20.49 21.91 6.29
C VAL A 634 20.09 20.87 5.24
N PHE A 635 19.00 20.13 5.44
CA PHE A 635 18.49 19.18 4.45
C PHE A 635 17.80 19.85 3.26
N LEU A 636 17.47 21.14 3.35
CA LEU A 636 16.81 21.94 2.31
C LEU A 636 17.74 22.98 1.68
N GLY A 637 19.04 22.97 2.02
CA GLY A 637 20.03 23.91 1.50
C GLY A 637 20.55 24.93 2.51
N GLY A 638 20.07 24.91 3.76
CA GLY A 638 20.49 25.81 4.84
C GLY A 638 19.57 26.99 5.06
#